data_AF-A0A9E4DDH0-F1
#
_entry.id   AF-A0A9E4DDH0-F1
#
_cell.length_a   1.000
_cell.length_b   1.000
_cell.length_c   1.000
_cell.angle_alpha   90.00
_cell.angle_beta   90.00
_cell.angle_gamma   90.00
#
_symmetry.space_group_name_H-M   'P 1'
#
loop_
_entity.id
_entity.type
_entity.pdbx_description
1 polymer ?
#
loop_
_entity_poly.entity_id
_entity_poly.type
_entity_poly.pdbx_seq_one_letter_code
_entity_poly.pdbx_strand_id
1 'polypeptide(L)'
;MLVSFFASKTGFKSLLLMGAMAFVAACSDSGNSNQAAGPIDPPVDPAYPGYTIVELEPGDDLETRALEALISASPRTVIQFPAGTYDFTSELSSSVDNIVIRGTGMDSEAGTVLRFDNQVTGAQGIYATGNNFVIEDIAVENTPGDSIKVEGSNGVTIRRVRVEWTRGPNTDNGGYALYPVQTRNVLIEDSWIRGASDSGIYVGQSVNIIVRRNYVWENVAGIEIENSKFADVYENEATGNTGGILVFDLPGPEVQGGEATRVFNNNIHDNNEPNFARKGSVLEVVPQGTGILVMANDDDEIFDNVITGNMSGAIYVVSYYMVDAFISKPTYDPIPEKIYIHDNDISNNGYDPQDLAALVGVIFPNGLPVIFYDSSGIGTDSGMLLLEYPDGLTESQAMCFQDNRPETTMGQANGSVLLSGIPGDPDINDDRERFNCTHPSLPPVVLEPPVDPDDPDAPPVDTAKLCGAQGEGLNSEAFVADCPNLSDYRLFADASDPTQNPNGGGIIYDLNTPLFTDYAGKYRFVFVPEGTQATYRSQDVFAFPVGTVIAKTFVIKADLRDDNSAEDIIETRLLIRRKEGWTALPYTWNASRTDATLTLAGGTQNVSWIDSNGDQQSTDYVIPNTNNCANCHNFNEEILPIGPKARALNKEYMYDSGSANQLDHWTAQGILTGAPTDTGSIDTIPLWGDTMADLDDRARGYLDANCMHCHTPGGAADTSGLFLEYFRPFGFDTGECKKPVAAGGGGGGLDYDIVPGDAAASILHYRMDSNDTEVRMPEIGRTVIHTEAVALIEEWINSMPANDCAGN
;
A
#
# COMPACT_ATOMS: atom_id res chain seq x y z
N MET A 1 -54.84 30.05 20.46
CA MET A 1 -56.08 30.55 19.85
C MET A 1 -56.41 29.59 18.70
N LEU A 2 -57.47 28.76 18.87
CA LEU A 2 -58.20 27.90 17.89
C LEU A 2 -57.37 27.04 16.89
N VAL A 3 -57.27 25.70 16.90
CA VAL A 3 -58.23 24.55 16.94
C VAL A 3 -59.28 24.53 15.81
N SER A 4 -59.17 23.55 14.88
CA SER A 4 -60.22 22.66 14.30
C SER A 4 -59.57 21.79 13.19
N PHE A 5 -59.51 20.45 13.14
CA PHE A 5 -60.40 19.28 13.31
C PHE A 5 -61.18 18.77 12.06
N PHE A 6 -60.92 17.48 11.72
CA PHE A 6 -61.72 16.45 11.01
C PHE A 6 -62.08 16.69 9.52
N ALA A 7 -62.23 15.69 8.62
CA ALA A 7 -62.60 14.28 8.78
C ALA A 7 -62.15 13.38 7.59
N SER A 8 -62.11 12.08 7.84
CA SER A 8 -62.00 10.98 6.86
C SER A 8 -63.33 10.71 6.11
N LYS A 9 -63.26 10.07 4.94
CA LYS A 9 -64.03 8.84 4.63
C LYS A 9 -63.69 8.18 3.27
N THR A 10 -63.61 6.86 3.38
CA THR A 10 -63.60 5.75 2.42
C THR A 10 -64.63 5.77 1.28
N GLY A 11 -64.34 5.07 0.17
CA GLY A 11 -65.39 4.60 -0.75
C GLY A 11 -64.96 4.12 -2.15
N PHE A 12 -64.74 2.80 -2.28
CA PHE A 12 -64.62 2.02 -3.52
C PHE A 12 -65.91 2.06 -4.37
N LYS A 13 -65.83 2.17 -5.71
CA LYS A 13 -66.51 1.30 -6.71
C LYS A 13 -66.37 1.77 -8.17
N SER A 14 -66.14 0.76 -9.01
CA SER A 14 -65.99 0.71 -10.46
C SER A 14 -67.18 1.23 -11.28
N LEU A 15 -66.91 1.71 -12.50
CA LEU A 15 -67.80 1.50 -13.65
C LEU A 15 -67.06 1.59 -14.99
N LEU A 16 -67.20 0.53 -15.79
CA LEU A 16 -66.89 0.43 -17.23
C LEU A 16 -67.68 1.46 -18.06
N LEU A 17 -67.12 1.90 -19.19
CA LEU A 17 -67.89 2.01 -20.44
C LEU A 17 -66.99 1.82 -21.68
N MET A 18 -67.58 1.13 -22.67
CA MET A 18 -67.04 0.60 -23.93
C MET A 18 -67.12 1.57 -25.12
N GLY A 19 -66.34 1.28 -26.17
CA GLY A 19 -66.58 1.61 -27.59
C GLY A 19 -65.27 1.87 -28.35
N ALA A 20 -64.60 0.92 -29.04
CA ALA A 20 -64.93 0.27 -30.33
C ALA A 20 -65.06 1.30 -31.49
N MET A 21 -64.49 1.19 -32.70
CA MET A 21 -63.71 0.18 -33.44
C MET A 21 -63.40 0.79 -34.85
N ALA A 22 -62.31 0.42 -35.52
CA ALA A 22 -62.20 0.15 -36.98
C ALA A 22 -60.72 -0.07 -37.38
N PHE A 23 -60.25 -1.31 -37.62
CA PHE A 23 -60.23 -2.10 -38.89
C PHE A 23 -59.30 -1.49 -39.98
N VAL A 24 -58.30 -2.18 -40.56
CA VAL A 24 -58.27 -3.43 -41.39
C VAL A 24 -56.79 -3.89 -41.46
N ALA A 25 -56.34 -5.10 -41.07
CA ALA A 25 -56.46 -6.49 -41.61
C ALA A 25 -55.61 -6.84 -42.87
N ALA A 26 -54.64 -7.76 -42.68
CA ALA A 26 -54.21 -8.88 -43.56
C ALA A 26 -52.80 -9.37 -43.12
N CYS A 27 -52.41 -10.64 -42.99
CA CYS A 27 -53.03 -11.96 -43.15
C CYS A 27 -52.18 -13.00 -42.37
N SER A 28 -52.87 -14.08 -41.98
CA SER A 28 -52.45 -15.37 -41.41
C SER A 28 -51.05 -15.93 -41.73
N ASP A 29 -50.41 -16.54 -40.73
CA ASP A 29 -50.36 -18.00 -40.66
C ASP A 29 -50.21 -18.49 -39.20
N SER A 30 -50.91 -19.57 -38.87
CA SER A 30 -51.02 -20.13 -37.52
C SER A 30 -50.09 -21.34 -37.39
N GLY A 31 -49.00 -21.18 -36.64
CA GLY A 31 -48.16 -22.28 -36.15
C GLY A 31 -48.20 -22.32 -34.63
N ASN A 32 -48.88 -23.32 -34.08
CA ASN A 32 -48.95 -23.58 -32.66
C ASN A 32 -47.61 -24.17 -32.18
N SER A 33 -46.87 -23.44 -31.34
CA SER A 33 -45.86 -24.04 -30.46
C SER A 33 -45.84 -23.31 -29.13
N ASN A 34 -46.25 -24.02 -28.06
CA ASN A 34 -45.79 -23.76 -26.72
C ASN A 34 -44.25 -23.70 -26.73
N GLN A 35 -43.68 -22.50 -26.73
CA GLN A 35 -42.31 -22.28 -26.29
C GLN A 35 -42.40 -21.63 -24.92
N ALA A 36 -41.94 -22.37 -23.91
CA ALA A 36 -41.49 -21.77 -22.66
C ALA A 36 -40.53 -20.64 -23.03
N ALA A 37 -40.69 -19.48 -22.37
CA ALA A 37 -39.68 -18.44 -22.43
C ALA A 37 -38.32 -19.10 -22.10
N GLY A 38 -37.41 -19.09 -23.07
CA GLY A 38 -36.04 -19.50 -22.84
C GLY A 38 -35.40 -18.63 -21.77
N PRO A 39 -34.27 -19.04 -21.19
CA PRO A 39 -33.48 -18.16 -20.32
C PRO A 39 -33.26 -16.84 -21.06
N ILE A 40 -33.63 -15.73 -20.44
CA ILE A 40 -33.19 -14.42 -20.92
C ILE A 40 -31.68 -14.44 -20.67
N ASP A 41 -30.88 -14.42 -21.74
CA ASP A 41 -29.43 -14.28 -21.61
C ASP A 41 -29.15 -13.05 -20.73
N PRO A 42 -28.23 -13.14 -19.76
CA PRO A 42 -27.89 -12.00 -18.93
C PRO A 42 -27.47 -10.82 -19.82
N PRO A 43 -27.79 -9.58 -19.44
CA PRO A 43 -27.43 -8.41 -20.20
C PRO A 43 -25.92 -8.40 -20.50
N VAL A 44 -25.57 -8.22 -21.77
CA VAL A 44 -24.18 -8.13 -22.22
C VAL A 44 -23.77 -6.67 -22.20
N ASP A 45 -22.71 -6.35 -21.45
CA ASP A 45 -22.06 -5.05 -21.51
C ASP A 45 -21.29 -4.92 -22.85
N PRO A 46 -21.60 -3.94 -23.70
CA PRO A 46 -20.88 -3.74 -24.96
C PRO A 46 -19.40 -3.36 -24.76
N ALA A 47 -19.05 -2.71 -23.65
CA ALA A 47 -17.68 -2.32 -23.31
C ALA A 47 -16.89 -3.47 -22.67
N TYR A 48 -17.57 -4.38 -21.98
CA TYR A 48 -16.98 -5.56 -21.32
C TYR A 48 -17.68 -6.85 -21.74
N PRO A 49 -17.54 -7.28 -23.00
CA PRO A 49 -18.17 -8.50 -23.47
C PRO A 49 -17.65 -9.71 -22.71
N GLY A 50 -18.56 -10.52 -22.15
CA GLY A 50 -18.23 -11.72 -21.39
C GLY A 50 -17.95 -11.49 -19.90
N TYR A 51 -18.10 -10.25 -19.41
CA TYR A 51 -18.04 -9.97 -17.97
C TYR A 51 -19.40 -10.23 -17.31
N THR A 52 -19.36 -10.68 -16.06
CA THR A 52 -20.55 -10.76 -15.20
C THR A 52 -20.81 -9.38 -14.59
N ILE A 53 -22.03 -8.87 -14.71
CA ILE A 53 -22.40 -7.58 -14.11
C ILE A 53 -23.12 -7.82 -12.79
N VAL A 54 -22.62 -7.20 -11.72
CA VAL A 54 -23.26 -7.12 -10.40
C VAL A 54 -23.79 -5.69 -10.23
N GLU A 55 -25.10 -5.52 -10.45
CA GLU A 55 -25.77 -4.23 -10.24
C GLU A 55 -26.09 -4.02 -8.76
N LEU A 56 -25.60 -2.92 -8.20
CA LEU A 56 -25.89 -2.51 -6.83
C LEU A 56 -27.09 -1.55 -6.81
N GLU A 57 -28.09 -1.86 -5.99
CA GLU A 57 -29.25 -0.98 -5.77
C GLU A 57 -28.91 0.20 -4.85
N PRO A 58 -29.58 1.37 -4.95
CA PRO A 58 -29.39 2.47 -4.00
C PRO A 58 -29.93 2.13 -2.60
N GLY A 59 -29.22 2.53 -1.53
CA GLY A 59 -29.69 2.35 -0.15
C GLY A 59 -28.62 2.63 0.91
N ASP A 60 -29.03 2.76 2.18
CA ASP A 60 -28.12 3.00 3.32
C ASP A 60 -27.15 1.83 3.57
N ASP A 61 -27.47 0.65 3.05
CA ASP A 61 -26.67 -0.59 3.11
C ASP A 61 -25.75 -0.78 1.89
N LEU A 62 -25.60 0.25 1.03
CA LEU A 62 -24.81 0.15 -0.20
C LEU A 62 -23.35 -0.24 0.09
N GLU A 63 -22.74 0.30 1.14
CA GLU A 63 -21.36 -0.07 1.53
C GLU A 63 -21.24 -1.58 1.75
N THR A 64 -22.15 -2.17 2.54
CA THR A 64 -22.14 -3.61 2.81
C THR A 64 -22.27 -4.42 1.51
N ARG A 65 -23.18 -4.01 0.61
CA ARG A 65 -23.37 -4.70 -0.66
C ARG A 65 -22.20 -4.53 -1.62
N ALA A 66 -21.57 -3.36 -1.64
CA ALA A 66 -20.36 -3.11 -2.43
C ALA A 66 -19.20 -3.99 -1.96
N LEU A 67 -18.97 -4.06 -0.65
CA LEU A 67 -17.96 -4.92 -0.05
C LEU A 67 -18.25 -6.40 -0.36
N GLU A 68 -19.46 -6.88 -0.11
CA GLU A 68 -19.86 -8.26 -0.44
C GLU A 68 -19.64 -8.59 -1.92
N ALA A 69 -19.95 -7.65 -2.82
CA ALA A 69 -19.79 -7.83 -4.25
C ALA A 69 -18.31 -7.87 -4.67
N LEU A 70 -17.46 -6.99 -4.13
CA LEU A 70 -16.02 -7.00 -4.39
C LEU A 70 -15.33 -8.26 -3.84
N ILE A 71 -15.77 -8.75 -2.68
CA ILE A 71 -15.24 -9.97 -2.04
C ILE A 71 -15.65 -11.23 -2.80
N SER A 72 -16.88 -11.29 -3.30
CA SER A 72 -17.41 -12.45 -4.02
C SER A 72 -17.15 -12.43 -5.52
N ALA A 73 -16.56 -11.35 -6.04
CA ALA A 73 -16.26 -11.20 -7.45
C ALA A 73 -15.27 -12.28 -7.92
N SER A 74 -15.58 -12.87 -9.08
CA SER A 74 -14.63 -13.69 -9.84
C SER A 74 -13.99 -12.85 -10.95
N PRO A 75 -12.89 -13.27 -11.57
CA PRO A 75 -12.34 -12.55 -12.71
C PRO A 75 -13.38 -12.30 -13.80
N ARG A 76 -13.26 -11.17 -14.50
CA ARG A 76 -14.23 -10.67 -15.49
C ARG A 76 -15.56 -10.31 -14.83
N THR A 77 -15.52 -9.48 -13.79
CA THR A 77 -16.72 -8.95 -13.10
C THR A 77 -16.77 -7.43 -13.16
N VAL A 78 -17.95 -6.89 -13.44
CA VAL A 78 -18.27 -5.45 -13.32
C VAL A 78 -19.11 -5.25 -12.07
N ILE A 79 -18.63 -4.45 -11.13
CA ILE A 79 -19.41 -3.96 -9.99
C ILE A 79 -19.98 -2.60 -10.37
N GLN A 80 -21.29 -2.57 -10.63
CA GLN A 80 -22.00 -1.38 -11.10
C GLN A 80 -22.67 -0.69 -9.92
N PHE A 81 -22.17 0.48 -9.55
CA PHE A 81 -22.74 1.36 -8.54
C PHE A 81 -23.92 2.17 -9.11
N PRO A 82 -24.93 2.48 -8.27
CA PRO A 82 -26.07 3.30 -8.66
C PRO A 82 -25.71 4.80 -8.65
N ALA A 83 -26.53 5.62 -9.31
CA ALA A 83 -26.46 7.07 -9.21
C ALA A 83 -26.88 7.55 -7.81
N GLY A 84 -26.12 8.47 -7.24
CA GLY A 84 -26.35 9.05 -5.91
C GLY A 84 -25.07 9.36 -5.16
N THR A 85 -25.22 9.94 -3.97
CA THR A 85 -24.11 10.22 -3.04
C THR A 85 -24.26 9.33 -1.82
N TYR A 86 -23.20 8.60 -1.49
CA TYR A 86 -23.21 7.55 -0.48
C TYR A 86 -22.04 7.69 0.47
N ASP A 87 -22.31 7.57 1.77
CA ASP A 87 -21.29 7.63 2.81
C ASP A 87 -20.69 6.23 3.04
N PHE A 88 -19.37 6.18 3.10
CA PHE A 88 -18.56 5.00 3.37
C PHE A 88 -17.75 5.20 4.65
N THR A 89 -17.70 4.16 5.46
CA THR A 89 -16.94 4.06 6.72
C THR A 89 -15.76 3.10 6.63
N SER A 90 -15.64 2.37 5.51
CA SER A 90 -14.62 1.35 5.28
C SER A 90 -14.01 1.48 3.88
N GLU A 91 -12.71 1.19 3.75
CA GLU A 91 -12.00 1.06 2.48
C GLU A 91 -12.62 -0.03 1.57
N LEU A 92 -12.75 0.27 0.28
CA LEU A 92 -13.16 -0.70 -0.74
C LEU A 92 -11.92 -1.33 -1.36
N SER A 93 -11.75 -2.66 -1.20
CA SER A 93 -10.58 -3.34 -1.73
C SER A 93 -10.89 -4.50 -2.66
N SER A 94 -10.04 -4.73 -3.66
CA SER A 94 -10.11 -5.90 -4.54
C SER A 94 -8.75 -6.35 -5.06
N SER A 95 -8.47 -7.65 -4.95
CA SER A 95 -7.33 -8.32 -5.58
C SER A 95 -7.72 -9.13 -6.82
N VAL A 96 -8.96 -8.99 -7.30
CA VAL A 96 -9.51 -9.81 -8.38
C VAL A 96 -9.02 -9.29 -9.72
N ASP A 97 -8.38 -10.15 -10.51
CA ASP A 97 -7.99 -9.82 -11.88
C ASP A 97 -9.23 -9.52 -12.74
N ASN A 98 -9.10 -8.61 -13.71
CA ASN A 98 -10.17 -8.26 -14.65
C ASN A 98 -11.44 -7.78 -13.93
N ILE A 99 -11.29 -7.00 -12.87
CA ILE A 99 -12.41 -6.36 -12.19
C ILE A 99 -12.63 -4.94 -12.70
N VAL A 100 -13.90 -4.56 -12.84
CA VAL A 100 -14.32 -3.21 -13.19
C VAL A 100 -15.17 -2.65 -12.06
N ILE A 101 -14.76 -1.53 -11.48
CA ILE A 101 -15.58 -0.71 -10.59
C ILE A 101 -16.17 0.42 -11.43
N ARG A 102 -17.50 0.46 -11.55
CA ARG A 102 -18.16 1.42 -12.43
C ARG A 102 -19.28 2.17 -11.73
N GLY A 103 -19.31 3.49 -11.88
CA GLY A 103 -20.44 4.33 -11.49
C GLY A 103 -21.34 4.72 -12.68
N THR A 104 -22.08 5.82 -12.54
CA THR A 104 -22.99 6.34 -13.57
C THR A 104 -22.59 7.72 -14.11
N GLY A 105 -21.49 8.28 -13.58
CA GLY A 105 -20.96 9.60 -13.89
C GLY A 105 -20.16 10.17 -12.71
N MET A 106 -19.33 11.18 -12.99
CA MET A 106 -18.49 11.85 -11.98
C MET A 106 -19.21 12.97 -11.21
N ASP A 107 -20.36 13.43 -11.70
CA ASP A 107 -21.05 14.57 -11.13
C ASP A 107 -21.99 14.17 -9.97
N SER A 108 -22.22 15.11 -9.05
CA SER A 108 -23.06 14.90 -7.87
C SER A 108 -24.56 15.01 -8.13
N GLU A 109 -25.00 15.44 -9.32
CA GLU A 109 -26.42 15.63 -9.64
C GLU A 109 -27.06 14.38 -10.27
N ALA A 110 -26.29 13.61 -11.04
CA ALA A 110 -26.73 12.49 -11.85
C ALA A 110 -25.77 11.29 -11.82
N GLY A 111 -24.54 11.47 -11.32
CA GLY A 111 -23.51 10.44 -11.23
C GLY A 111 -23.48 9.68 -9.91
N THR A 112 -22.37 8.96 -9.70
CA THR A 112 -22.10 8.17 -8.49
C THR A 112 -21.01 8.86 -7.68
N VAL A 113 -21.27 9.18 -6.41
CA VAL A 113 -20.31 9.80 -5.49
C VAL A 113 -20.16 8.95 -4.23
N LEU A 114 -18.94 8.52 -3.93
CA LEU A 114 -18.58 7.80 -2.71
C LEU A 114 -17.85 8.77 -1.77
N ARG A 115 -18.39 9.00 -0.57
CA ARG A 115 -17.84 9.93 0.42
C ARG A 115 -17.26 9.19 1.61
N PHE A 116 -16.05 9.55 2.01
CA PHE A 116 -15.30 8.85 3.06
C PHE A 116 -15.08 9.70 4.32
N ASP A 117 -15.92 10.73 4.55
CA ASP A 117 -15.83 11.66 5.69
C ASP A 117 -15.75 10.97 7.06
N ASN A 118 -16.30 9.76 7.19
CA ASN A 118 -16.39 9.00 8.44
C ASN A 118 -15.67 7.64 8.34
N GLN A 119 -14.68 7.51 7.45
CA GLN A 119 -13.90 6.28 7.34
C GLN A 119 -13.15 5.97 8.64
N VAL A 120 -13.33 4.75 9.14
CA VAL A 120 -12.71 4.23 10.38
C VAL A 120 -11.86 2.97 10.16
N THR A 121 -11.94 2.37 8.97
CA THR A 121 -11.10 1.21 8.59
C THR A 121 -10.45 1.39 7.22
N GLY A 122 -9.21 0.90 7.08
CA GLY A 122 -8.38 1.08 5.90
C GLY A 122 -7.78 2.49 5.81
N ALA A 123 -6.72 2.63 5.02
CA ALA A 123 -6.04 3.91 4.83
C ALA A 123 -6.57 4.64 3.59
N GLN A 124 -7.08 3.89 2.61
CA GLN A 124 -7.45 4.39 1.30
C GLN A 124 -8.96 4.41 1.11
N GLY A 125 -9.46 5.19 0.15
CA GLY A 125 -10.85 5.06 -0.28
C GLY A 125 -11.08 3.74 -1.02
N ILE A 126 -10.24 3.50 -2.03
CA ILE A 126 -10.25 2.31 -2.87
C ILE A 126 -8.82 1.77 -3.01
N TYR A 127 -8.64 0.47 -2.81
CA TYR A 127 -7.36 -0.23 -2.93
C TYR A 127 -7.46 -1.44 -3.86
N ALA A 128 -6.59 -1.54 -4.87
CA ALA A 128 -6.60 -2.65 -5.81
C ALA A 128 -5.21 -3.25 -6.09
N THR A 129 -5.15 -4.57 -6.31
CA THR A 129 -3.92 -5.29 -6.68
C THR A 129 -4.07 -6.28 -7.83
N GLY A 130 -5.29 -6.46 -8.36
CA GLY A 130 -5.55 -7.35 -9.48
C GLY A 130 -5.14 -6.76 -10.83
N ASN A 131 -4.71 -7.61 -11.76
CA ASN A 131 -4.38 -7.24 -13.12
C ASN A 131 -5.62 -6.80 -13.90
N ASN A 132 -5.44 -5.97 -14.93
CA ASN A 132 -6.52 -5.41 -15.75
C ASN A 132 -7.63 -4.73 -14.91
N PHE A 133 -7.25 -4.09 -13.81
CA PHE A 133 -8.16 -3.31 -12.98
C PHE A 133 -8.68 -2.10 -13.77
N VAL A 134 -9.99 -1.89 -13.73
CA VAL A 134 -10.62 -0.69 -14.28
C VAL A 134 -11.49 -0.01 -13.24
N ILE A 135 -11.38 1.30 -13.14
CA ILE A 135 -12.36 2.15 -12.48
C ILE A 135 -12.85 3.25 -13.42
N GLU A 136 -14.16 3.41 -13.54
CA GLU A 136 -14.74 4.40 -14.44
C GLU A 136 -16.08 5.00 -14.00
N ASP A 137 -16.33 6.23 -14.45
CA ASP A 137 -17.62 6.93 -14.33
C ASP A 137 -18.07 7.13 -12.86
N ILE A 138 -17.16 7.51 -11.98
CA ILE A 138 -17.41 7.61 -10.54
C ILE A 138 -16.64 8.76 -9.88
N ALA A 139 -17.16 9.28 -8.78
CA ALA A 139 -16.47 10.25 -7.93
C ALA A 139 -16.17 9.70 -6.53
N VAL A 140 -15.03 10.08 -5.98
CA VAL A 140 -14.59 9.78 -4.61
C VAL A 140 -14.28 11.10 -3.89
N GLU A 141 -14.81 11.26 -2.67
CA GLU A 141 -14.66 12.48 -1.88
C GLU A 141 -14.13 12.20 -0.47
N ASN A 142 -13.25 13.08 0.01
CA ASN A 142 -12.84 13.19 1.42
C ASN A 142 -12.27 11.91 2.06
N THR A 143 -11.38 11.19 1.37
CA THR A 143 -10.67 10.05 1.97
C THR A 143 -9.67 10.51 3.04
N PRO A 144 -9.48 9.75 4.14
CA PRO A 144 -8.55 10.11 5.21
C PRO A 144 -7.08 10.00 4.77
N GLY A 145 -6.77 9.03 3.92
CA GLY A 145 -5.50 8.86 3.20
C GLY A 145 -5.71 8.94 1.70
N ASP A 146 -4.97 8.14 0.94
CA ASP A 146 -5.01 8.14 -0.52
C ASP A 146 -6.40 7.75 -1.04
N SER A 147 -6.78 8.29 -2.20
CA SER A 147 -8.13 8.06 -2.68
C SER A 147 -8.26 6.72 -3.40
N ILE A 148 -7.53 6.53 -4.51
CA ILE A 148 -7.55 5.30 -5.30
C ILE A 148 -6.12 4.82 -5.48
N LYS A 149 -5.72 3.83 -4.68
CA LYS A 149 -4.40 3.19 -4.77
C LYS A 149 -4.49 1.88 -5.55
N VAL A 150 -3.60 1.71 -6.54
CA VAL A 150 -3.45 0.47 -7.29
C VAL A 150 -1.99 0.03 -7.23
N GLU A 151 -1.74 -1.14 -6.67
CA GLU A 151 -0.37 -1.59 -6.35
C GLU A 151 -0.06 -2.93 -7.02
N GLY A 152 1.15 -3.08 -7.58
CA GLY A 152 1.63 -4.36 -8.12
C GLY A 152 0.86 -4.90 -9.33
N SER A 153 0.10 -4.06 -10.03
CA SER A 153 -0.85 -4.48 -11.07
C SER A 153 -0.32 -4.25 -12.50
N ASN A 154 -0.64 -5.16 -13.42
CA ASN A 154 -0.41 -4.99 -14.86
C ASN A 154 -1.75 -4.80 -15.59
N GLY A 155 -1.90 -3.67 -16.29
CA GLY A 155 -3.14 -3.23 -16.91
C GLY A 155 -3.99 -2.46 -15.90
N VAL A 156 -3.74 -1.16 -15.77
CA VAL A 156 -4.53 -0.28 -14.90
C VAL A 156 -5.23 0.75 -15.77
N THR A 157 -6.55 0.88 -15.64
CA THR A 157 -7.30 1.93 -16.31
C THR A 157 -8.13 2.71 -15.30
N ILE A 158 -7.86 4.01 -15.22
CA ILE A 158 -8.67 4.97 -14.47
C ILE A 158 -9.21 5.95 -15.51
N ARG A 159 -10.54 5.99 -15.71
CA ARG A 159 -11.11 6.89 -16.71
C ARG A 159 -12.41 7.53 -16.28
N ARG A 160 -12.57 8.82 -16.56
CA ARG A 160 -13.77 9.57 -16.14
C ARG A 160 -14.02 9.38 -14.64
N VAL A 161 -12.99 9.65 -13.84
CA VAL A 161 -13.04 9.61 -12.38
C VAL A 161 -12.85 11.01 -11.81
N ARG A 162 -13.63 11.38 -10.79
CA ARG A 162 -13.40 12.60 -10.01
C ARG A 162 -12.88 12.23 -8.61
N VAL A 163 -11.78 12.82 -8.18
CA VAL A 163 -11.34 12.74 -6.77
C VAL A 163 -11.26 14.15 -6.21
N GLU A 164 -11.91 14.38 -5.07
CA GLU A 164 -11.95 15.72 -4.47
C GLU A 164 -11.92 15.68 -2.93
N TRP A 165 -10.97 16.41 -2.34
CA TRP A 165 -11.11 16.87 -0.96
C TRP A 165 -11.90 18.18 -0.96
N THR A 166 -13.16 18.09 -0.57
CA THR A 166 -14.15 19.18 -0.70
C THR A 166 -13.81 20.42 0.15
N ARG A 167 -12.92 20.28 1.14
CA ARG A 167 -12.39 21.43 1.91
C ARG A 167 -11.34 22.26 1.18
N GLY A 168 -10.90 21.82 -0.01
CA GLY A 168 -9.82 22.45 -0.77
C GLY A 168 -8.42 22.13 -0.21
N PRO A 169 -7.39 22.90 -0.61
CA PRO A 169 -6.01 22.76 -0.16
C PRO A 169 -5.88 22.67 1.35
N ASN A 170 -5.33 21.57 1.85
CA ASN A 170 -5.14 21.35 3.27
C ASN A 170 -4.10 20.26 3.53
N THR A 171 -3.16 20.51 4.44
CA THR A 171 -2.10 19.55 4.80
C THR A 171 -2.61 18.25 5.42
N ASP A 172 -3.81 18.27 6.01
CA ASP A 172 -4.41 17.07 6.59
C ASP A 172 -5.16 16.23 5.52
N ASN A 173 -5.17 16.61 4.23
CA ASN A 173 -5.80 15.81 3.17
C ASN A 173 -5.02 14.52 2.96
N GLY A 174 -5.61 13.58 2.22
CA GLY A 174 -4.88 12.41 1.74
C GLY A 174 -3.71 12.82 0.85
N GLY A 175 -2.67 11.99 0.84
CA GLY A 175 -1.45 12.24 0.09
C GLY A 175 -1.73 12.22 -1.42
N TYR A 176 -2.21 11.08 -1.90
CA TYR A 176 -2.38 10.84 -3.34
C TYR A 176 -3.84 10.66 -3.73
N ALA A 177 -4.30 11.35 -4.77
CA ALA A 177 -5.66 11.14 -5.27
C ALA A 177 -5.73 9.88 -6.15
N LEU A 178 -5.04 9.86 -7.29
CA LEU A 178 -4.85 8.65 -8.08
C LEU A 178 -3.43 8.13 -7.85
N TYR A 179 -3.29 6.89 -7.39
CA TYR A 179 -2.02 6.32 -6.96
C TYR A 179 -1.75 4.91 -7.53
N PRO A 180 -1.51 4.76 -8.86
CA PRO A 180 -0.85 3.57 -9.37
C PRO A 180 0.63 3.54 -8.98
N VAL A 181 1.07 2.45 -8.35
CA VAL A 181 2.45 2.27 -7.91
C VAL A 181 2.94 0.85 -8.09
N GLN A 182 4.19 0.69 -8.54
CA GLN A 182 4.74 -0.63 -8.91
C GLN A 182 3.85 -1.33 -9.96
N THR A 183 3.37 -0.55 -10.93
CA THR A 183 2.42 -1.00 -11.94
C THR A 183 3.00 -1.01 -13.34
N ARG A 184 2.31 -1.70 -14.25
CA ARG A 184 2.66 -1.72 -15.68
C ARG A 184 1.43 -1.50 -16.54
N ASN A 185 1.58 -0.83 -17.67
CA ASN A 185 0.49 -0.54 -18.60
C ASN A 185 -0.63 0.27 -17.92
N VAL A 186 -0.32 1.53 -17.59
CA VAL A 186 -1.22 2.43 -16.88
C VAL A 186 -1.88 3.41 -17.86
N LEU A 187 -3.20 3.51 -17.81
CA LEU A 187 -3.99 4.53 -18.51
C LEU A 187 -4.79 5.34 -17.50
N ILE A 188 -4.50 6.63 -17.41
CA ILE A 188 -5.30 7.60 -16.66
C ILE A 188 -5.84 8.65 -17.63
N GLU A 189 -7.15 8.72 -17.80
CA GLU A 189 -7.75 9.66 -18.74
C GLU A 189 -9.06 10.31 -18.32
N ASP A 190 -9.33 11.49 -18.87
CA ASP A 190 -10.63 12.18 -18.77
C ASP A 190 -11.11 12.40 -17.31
N SER A 191 -10.18 12.59 -16.37
CA SER A 191 -10.43 12.59 -14.91
C SER A 191 -10.17 13.96 -14.26
N TRP A 192 -10.85 14.24 -13.14
CA TRP A 192 -10.85 15.55 -12.45
C TRP A 192 -10.36 15.43 -11.01
N ILE A 193 -9.26 16.08 -10.66
CA ILE A 193 -8.59 15.85 -9.39
C ILE A 193 -8.30 17.14 -8.63
N ARG A 194 -8.67 17.16 -7.34
CA ARG A 194 -8.51 18.34 -6.48
C ARG A 194 -8.17 18.04 -5.03
N GLY A 195 -7.22 18.82 -4.49
CA GLY A 195 -7.00 18.95 -3.05
C GLY A 195 -6.02 17.95 -2.44
N ALA A 196 -5.30 17.15 -3.23
CA ALA A 196 -4.32 16.21 -2.70
C ALA A 196 -3.18 16.95 -1.96
N SER A 197 -2.81 16.49 -0.76
CA SER A 197 -1.72 17.09 0.01
C SER A 197 -0.32 16.72 -0.49
N ASP A 198 -0.23 15.79 -1.42
CA ASP A 198 1.00 15.40 -2.11
C ASP A 198 0.77 15.57 -3.63
N SER A 199 0.23 14.55 -4.29
CA SER A 199 0.02 14.56 -5.73
C SER A 199 -1.42 14.26 -6.13
N GLY A 200 -1.97 15.08 -7.02
CA GLY A 200 -3.28 14.84 -7.62
C GLY A 200 -3.28 13.51 -8.37
N ILE A 201 -2.49 13.44 -9.44
CA ILE A 201 -2.22 12.20 -10.15
C ILE A 201 -0.78 11.80 -9.88
N TYR A 202 -0.57 10.70 -9.18
CA TYR A 202 0.75 10.13 -8.95
C TYR A 202 0.86 8.79 -9.67
N VAL A 203 1.93 8.59 -10.44
CA VAL A 203 2.29 7.27 -10.99
C VAL A 203 3.74 6.99 -10.64
N GLY A 204 3.96 6.02 -9.74
CA GLY A 204 5.26 5.73 -9.16
C GLY A 204 5.80 4.35 -9.51
N GLN A 205 7.12 4.21 -9.65
CA GLN A 205 7.79 2.91 -9.77
C GLN A 205 7.21 2.03 -10.90
N SER A 206 6.74 2.65 -11.98
CA SER A 206 5.86 2.02 -12.97
C SER A 206 6.42 2.11 -14.39
N VAL A 207 5.88 1.29 -15.29
CA VAL A 207 6.35 1.20 -16.68
C VAL A 207 5.21 1.22 -17.68
N ASN A 208 5.40 1.90 -18.82
CA ASN A 208 4.39 2.10 -19.87
C ASN A 208 3.16 2.83 -19.35
N ILE A 209 3.25 4.15 -19.28
CA ILE A 209 2.27 5.01 -18.63
C ILE A 209 1.69 6.00 -19.64
N ILE A 210 0.38 6.18 -19.62
CA ILE A 210 -0.33 7.22 -20.36
C ILE A 210 -1.22 8.00 -19.38
N VAL A 211 -0.95 9.30 -19.22
CA VAL A 211 -1.77 10.24 -18.45
C VAL A 211 -2.26 11.35 -19.39
N ARG A 212 -3.55 11.38 -19.69
CA ARG A 212 -4.09 12.32 -20.69
C ARG A 212 -5.47 12.90 -20.44
N ARG A 213 -5.72 14.12 -20.92
CA ARG A 213 -7.05 14.76 -20.85
C ARG A 213 -7.61 14.88 -19.43
N ASN A 214 -6.72 15.03 -18.45
CA ASN A 214 -7.12 15.22 -17.06
C ASN A 214 -7.16 16.71 -16.71
N TYR A 215 -8.00 17.06 -15.74
CA TYR A 215 -8.05 18.39 -15.14
C TYR A 215 -7.61 18.29 -13.67
N VAL A 216 -6.47 18.88 -13.34
CA VAL A 216 -5.87 18.79 -12.00
C VAL A 216 -5.66 20.18 -11.41
N TRP A 217 -6.26 20.45 -10.26
CA TRP A 217 -6.18 21.77 -9.63
C TRP A 217 -6.13 21.75 -8.11
N GLU A 218 -5.52 22.77 -7.50
CA GLU A 218 -5.47 22.92 -6.04
C GLU A 218 -4.83 21.71 -5.32
N ASN A 219 -3.86 21.05 -5.95
CA ASN A 219 -2.99 20.02 -5.35
C ASN A 219 -1.61 20.63 -5.03
N VAL A 220 -0.77 19.94 -4.25
CA VAL A 220 0.65 20.34 -4.18
C VAL A 220 1.29 20.10 -5.55
N ALA A 221 1.37 18.86 -6.00
CA ALA A 221 1.70 18.53 -7.38
C ALA A 221 0.43 18.15 -8.15
N GLY A 222 0.24 18.76 -9.33
CA GLY A 222 -0.88 18.41 -10.21
C GLY A 222 -0.77 16.98 -10.72
N ILE A 223 0.34 16.69 -11.42
CA ILE A 223 0.70 15.37 -11.92
C ILE A 223 2.15 15.08 -11.52
N GLU A 224 2.41 13.87 -11.04
CA GLU A 224 3.74 13.39 -10.69
C GLU A 224 4.00 12.01 -11.33
N ILE A 225 5.11 11.91 -12.05
CA ILE A 225 5.68 10.66 -12.55
C ILE A 225 6.96 10.41 -11.76
N GLU A 226 6.95 9.43 -10.86
CA GLU A 226 8.05 9.19 -9.93
C GLU A 226 8.71 7.82 -10.21
N ASN A 227 10.03 7.77 -10.27
CA ASN A 227 10.83 6.54 -10.38
C ASN A 227 10.31 5.58 -11.49
N SER A 228 9.83 6.13 -12.60
CA SER A 228 9.06 5.41 -13.62
C SER A 228 9.68 5.49 -15.00
N LYS A 229 9.35 4.55 -15.88
CA LYS A 229 9.92 4.44 -17.24
C LYS A 229 8.85 4.45 -18.32
N PHE A 230 9.12 5.17 -19.41
CA PHE A 230 8.25 5.25 -20.59
C PHE A 230 6.86 5.80 -20.25
N ALA A 231 6.78 7.11 -20.07
CA ALA A 231 5.54 7.81 -19.73
C ALA A 231 5.16 8.86 -20.77
N ASP A 232 3.90 8.88 -21.18
CA ASP A 232 3.29 9.93 -21.99
C ASP A 232 2.32 10.75 -21.14
N VAL A 233 2.65 12.02 -20.89
CA VAL A 233 1.80 12.97 -20.14
C VAL A 233 1.35 14.08 -21.10
N TYR A 234 0.10 14.03 -21.56
CA TYR A 234 -0.37 14.95 -22.61
C TYR A 234 -1.83 15.34 -22.59
N GLU A 235 -2.16 16.48 -23.22
CA GLU A 235 -3.53 17.02 -23.28
C GLU A 235 -4.15 17.26 -21.89
N ASN A 236 -3.33 17.38 -20.83
CA ASN A 236 -3.82 17.68 -19.49
C ASN A 236 -3.90 19.20 -19.27
N GLU A 237 -4.80 19.59 -18.37
CA GLU A 237 -4.96 20.94 -17.85
C GLU A 237 -4.52 20.94 -16.38
N ALA A 238 -3.38 21.56 -16.08
CA ALA A 238 -2.82 21.66 -14.72
C ALA A 238 -2.78 23.12 -14.28
N THR A 239 -3.63 23.48 -13.30
CA THR A 239 -3.77 24.88 -12.86
C THR A 239 -4.01 25.03 -11.36
N GLY A 240 -3.53 26.12 -10.77
CA GLY A 240 -3.77 26.38 -9.35
C GLY A 240 -3.20 25.32 -8.42
N ASN A 241 -2.20 24.54 -8.84
CA ASN A 241 -1.43 23.67 -7.97
C ASN A 241 -0.23 24.43 -7.38
N THR A 242 0.57 23.83 -6.49
CA THR A 242 1.88 24.41 -6.11
C THR A 242 2.90 24.23 -7.24
N GLY A 243 2.96 23.02 -7.79
CA GLY A 243 3.68 22.64 -9.00
C GLY A 243 2.72 21.98 -10.01
N GLY A 244 2.87 22.31 -11.30
CA GLY A 244 2.00 21.77 -12.35
C GLY A 244 2.24 20.29 -12.64
N ILE A 245 3.37 19.97 -13.28
CA ILE A 245 3.76 18.59 -13.64
C ILE A 245 5.19 18.32 -13.15
N LEU A 246 5.36 17.21 -12.44
CA LEU A 246 6.61 16.80 -11.81
C LEU A 246 7.06 15.45 -12.40
N VAL A 247 8.35 15.33 -12.73
CA VAL A 247 8.97 14.10 -13.24
C VAL A 247 10.22 13.81 -12.42
N PHE A 248 10.11 12.88 -11.47
CA PHE A 248 11.09 12.67 -10.41
C PHE A 248 11.73 11.29 -10.51
N ASP A 249 13.00 11.20 -10.15
CA ASP A 249 13.62 9.99 -9.62
C ASP A 249 14.07 10.29 -8.19
N LEU A 250 13.64 9.49 -7.20
CA LEU A 250 13.95 9.70 -5.79
C LEU A 250 14.76 8.54 -5.19
N PRO A 251 15.61 8.80 -4.18
CA PRO A 251 16.40 7.76 -3.53
C PRO A 251 15.61 7.03 -2.44
N GLY A 252 15.58 5.70 -2.49
CA GLY A 252 14.96 4.90 -1.41
C GLY A 252 14.04 3.78 -1.91
N PRO A 253 13.10 4.06 -2.82
CA PRO A 253 12.26 3.04 -3.44
C PRO A 253 13.09 1.95 -4.14
N GLU A 254 12.56 0.74 -4.29
CA GLU A 254 13.29 -0.39 -4.91
C GLU A 254 13.46 -0.22 -6.42
N VAL A 255 12.50 0.44 -7.08
CA VAL A 255 12.57 0.83 -8.49
C VAL A 255 13.08 2.27 -8.56
N GLN A 256 14.20 2.46 -9.26
CA GLN A 256 14.87 3.75 -9.51
C GLN A 256 15.34 3.80 -10.97
N GLY A 257 15.90 4.94 -11.39
CA GLY A 257 16.34 5.17 -12.76
C GLY A 257 15.17 5.46 -13.67
N GLY A 258 14.32 6.41 -13.24
CA GLY A 258 13.27 6.95 -14.08
C GLY A 258 13.85 7.52 -15.37
N GLU A 259 13.22 7.17 -16.49
CA GLU A 259 13.70 7.60 -17.80
C GLU A 259 12.59 7.63 -18.87
N ALA A 260 12.84 8.37 -19.94
CA ALA A 260 12.01 8.37 -21.15
C ALA A 260 10.57 8.86 -20.91
N THR A 261 10.42 9.96 -20.17
CA THR A 261 9.13 10.65 -19.99
C THR A 261 8.94 11.72 -21.06
N ARG A 262 7.78 11.71 -21.70
CA ARG A 262 7.35 12.72 -22.67
C ARG A 262 6.23 13.56 -22.08
N VAL A 263 6.48 14.86 -21.90
CA VAL A 263 5.48 15.83 -21.41
C VAL A 263 5.12 16.76 -22.54
N PHE A 264 3.92 16.63 -23.11
CA PHE A 264 3.58 17.37 -24.33
C PHE A 264 2.12 17.76 -24.50
N ASN A 265 1.84 18.80 -25.28
CA ASN A 265 0.47 19.28 -25.53
C ASN A 265 -0.36 19.53 -24.24
N ASN A 266 0.27 19.85 -23.12
CA ASN A 266 -0.44 20.21 -21.89
C ASN A 266 -0.66 21.73 -21.82
N ASN A 267 -1.68 22.15 -21.08
CA ASN A 267 -1.87 23.53 -20.68
C ASN A 267 -1.60 23.63 -19.17
N ILE A 268 -0.50 24.30 -18.83
CA ILE A 268 0.08 24.35 -17.48
C ILE A 268 0.13 25.81 -17.06
N HIS A 269 -0.82 26.24 -16.23
CA HIS A 269 -0.95 27.66 -15.97
C HIS A 269 -1.43 28.03 -14.57
N ASP A 270 -0.96 29.18 -14.09
CA ASP A 270 -1.35 29.74 -12.80
C ASP A 270 -1.19 28.75 -11.61
N ASN A 271 -0.18 27.87 -11.66
CA ASN A 271 0.13 26.94 -10.56
C ASN A 271 0.82 27.68 -9.41
N ASN A 272 0.02 28.43 -8.67
CA ASN A 272 0.46 29.38 -7.64
C ASN A 272 -0.17 29.11 -6.26
N GLU A 273 -0.70 27.91 -6.00
CA GLU A 273 -1.21 27.57 -4.66
C GLU A 273 -0.05 27.45 -3.68
N PRO A 274 -0.10 28.07 -2.48
CA PRO A 274 0.94 27.90 -1.47
C PRO A 274 1.19 26.43 -1.17
N ASN A 275 2.46 26.05 -1.01
CA ASN A 275 2.80 24.66 -0.71
C ASN A 275 2.17 24.24 0.64
N PHE A 276 1.31 23.22 0.59
CA PHE A 276 0.62 22.65 1.75
C PHE A 276 1.01 21.19 2.00
N ALA A 277 2.13 20.74 1.44
CA ALA A 277 2.65 19.40 1.63
C ALA A 277 2.89 19.09 3.11
N ARG A 278 2.78 17.81 3.47
CA ARG A 278 3.12 17.36 4.82
C ARG A 278 4.60 17.58 5.06
N LYS A 279 4.96 18.08 6.24
CA LYS A 279 6.37 18.28 6.62
C LYS A 279 7.14 16.96 6.56
N GLY A 280 8.32 17.00 5.97
CA GLY A 280 9.17 15.83 5.74
C GLY A 280 8.83 15.04 4.46
N SER A 281 7.82 15.44 3.69
CA SER A 281 7.63 14.95 2.32
C SER A 281 8.69 15.55 1.39
N VAL A 282 9.00 14.87 0.29
CA VAL A 282 9.89 15.40 -0.74
C VAL A 282 9.30 16.64 -1.43
N LEU A 283 7.97 16.73 -1.52
CA LEU A 283 7.29 17.86 -2.14
C LEU A 283 7.32 19.13 -1.28
N GLU A 284 7.73 19.07 0.00
CA GLU A 284 7.92 20.26 0.85
C GLU A 284 8.89 21.27 0.21
N VAL A 285 9.84 20.80 -0.60
CA VAL A 285 10.85 21.66 -1.23
C VAL A 285 10.43 22.23 -2.59
N VAL A 286 9.27 21.82 -3.13
CA VAL A 286 8.78 22.31 -4.42
C VAL A 286 8.37 23.77 -4.28
N PRO A 287 9.01 24.70 -5.02
CA PRO A 287 8.67 26.10 -4.93
C PRO A 287 7.24 26.35 -5.43
N GLN A 288 6.49 27.16 -4.68
CA GLN A 288 5.22 27.71 -5.17
C GLN A 288 5.44 28.42 -6.51
N GLY A 289 4.53 28.23 -7.47
CA GLY A 289 4.66 28.90 -8.76
C GLY A 289 5.46 28.11 -9.78
N THR A 290 5.56 26.79 -9.66
CA THR A 290 6.36 25.97 -10.58
C THR A 290 5.50 25.38 -11.70
N GLY A 291 5.88 25.59 -12.97
CA GLY A 291 5.21 24.98 -14.12
C GLY A 291 5.51 23.48 -14.23
N ILE A 292 6.71 23.14 -14.70
CA ILE A 292 7.24 21.78 -14.79
C ILE A 292 8.51 21.67 -13.94
N LEU A 293 8.68 20.57 -13.21
CA LEU A 293 9.91 20.25 -12.47
C LEU A 293 10.36 18.82 -12.78
N VAL A 294 11.54 18.70 -13.39
CA VAL A 294 12.26 17.45 -13.58
C VAL A 294 13.33 17.34 -12.51
N MET A 295 13.36 16.25 -11.76
CA MET A 295 14.36 16.00 -10.72
C MET A 295 15.03 14.66 -10.95
N ALA A 296 16.35 14.67 -11.15
CA ALA A 296 17.19 13.46 -11.27
C ALA A 296 16.69 12.40 -12.28
N ASN A 297 15.91 12.80 -13.28
CA ASN A 297 15.36 11.90 -14.29
C ASN A 297 16.14 12.02 -15.61
N ASP A 298 16.07 10.98 -16.44
CA ASP A 298 16.89 10.86 -17.64
C ASP A 298 16.09 10.72 -18.94
N ASP A 299 16.67 11.20 -20.03
CA ASP A 299 16.14 11.01 -21.38
C ASP A 299 14.69 11.50 -21.53
N ASP A 300 14.36 12.65 -20.93
CA ASP A 300 13.01 13.24 -21.01
C ASP A 300 12.86 14.21 -22.18
N GLU A 301 11.64 14.28 -22.74
CA GLU A 301 11.26 15.17 -23.83
C GLU A 301 10.05 16.04 -23.45
N ILE A 302 10.24 17.37 -23.39
CA ILE A 302 9.21 18.33 -22.99
C ILE A 302 8.90 19.25 -24.16
N PHE A 303 7.72 19.10 -24.77
CA PHE A 303 7.43 19.80 -26.02
C PHE A 303 5.97 20.16 -26.31
N ASP A 304 5.74 21.17 -27.14
CA ASP A 304 4.39 21.62 -27.55
C ASP A 304 3.45 21.95 -26.36
N ASN A 305 3.97 22.25 -25.18
CA ASN A 305 3.15 22.66 -24.03
C ASN A 305 2.89 24.17 -24.04
N VAL A 306 1.76 24.58 -23.48
CA VAL A 306 1.49 25.98 -23.12
C VAL A 306 1.78 26.14 -21.63
N ILE A 307 2.75 26.99 -21.27
CA ILE A 307 3.19 27.18 -19.87
C ILE A 307 3.13 28.67 -19.52
N THR A 308 2.20 29.08 -18.65
CA THR A 308 1.98 30.51 -18.40
C THR A 308 1.49 30.88 -17.01
N GLY A 309 1.86 32.08 -16.52
CA GLY A 309 1.27 32.62 -15.29
C GLY A 309 1.77 31.99 -13.99
N ASN A 310 2.86 31.20 -14.03
CA ASN A 310 3.44 30.63 -12.82
C ASN A 310 4.39 31.64 -12.16
N MET A 311 4.27 31.86 -10.85
CA MET A 311 5.01 32.86 -10.07
C MET A 311 6.53 32.65 -10.14
N SER A 312 6.95 31.39 -10.01
CA SER A 312 8.32 30.91 -10.17
C SER A 312 8.54 30.48 -11.64
N GLY A 313 9.10 29.32 -11.94
CA GLY A 313 9.61 29.03 -13.29
C GLY A 313 8.58 28.39 -14.22
N ALA A 314 8.91 28.41 -15.52
CA ALA A 314 8.19 27.59 -16.48
C ALA A 314 8.65 26.13 -16.40
N ILE A 315 9.97 25.89 -16.48
CA ILE A 315 10.55 24.54 -16.43
C ILE A 315 11.83 24.56 -15.60
N TYR A 316 11.91 23.68 -14.62
CA TYR A 316 13.09 23.44 -13.81
C TYR A 316 13.60 22.03 -14.04
N VAL A 317 14.91 21.89 -14.25
CA VAL A 317 15.60 20.60 -14.32
C VAL A 317 16.65 20.63 -13.22
N VAL A 318 16.50 19.77 -12.21
CA VAL A 318 17.33 19.85 -11.01
C VAL A 318 17.95 18.50 -10.64
N SER A 319 19.16 18.56 -10.09
CA SER A 319 19.74 17.40 -9.42
C SER A 319 19.12 17.22 -8.04
N TYR A 320 19.00 15.98 -7.60
CA TYR A 320 18.62 15.67 -6.22
C TYR A 320 19.61 16.22 -5.20
N TYR A 321 20.85 16.55 -5.60
CA TYR A 321 21.81 17.23 -4.73
C TYR A 321 21.35 18.63 -4.28
N MET A 322 20.35 19.25 -4.92
CA MET A 322 19.72 20.45 -4.38
C MET A 322 18.91 20.17 -3.09
N VAL A 323 18.40 18.95 -2.95
CA VAL A 323 17.62 18.50 -1.81
C VAL A 323 18.54 17.92 -0.74
N ASP A 324 19.43 17.00 -1.12
CA ASP A 324 20.44 16.41 -0.24
C ASP A 324 21.81 16.38 -0.93
N ALA A 325 22.63 17.39 -0.66
CA ALA A 325 23.97 17.52 -1.22
C ALA A 325 24.97 16.48 -0.70
N PHE A 326 24.59 15.63 0.27
CA PHE A 326 25.45 14.61 0.85
C PHE A 326 24.89 13.20 0.68
N ILE A 327 23.88 13.03 -0.19
CA ILE A 327 23.33 11.71 -0.50
C ILE A 327 24.46 10.77 -0.95
N SER A 328 24.53 9.60 -0.32
CA SER A 328 25.58 8.61 -0.56
C SER A 328 24.95 7.23 -0.72
N LYS A 329 24.31 6.99 -1.87
CA LYS A 329 23.72 5.70 -2.24
C LYS A 329 24.31 5.24 -3.58
N PRO A 330 25.16 4.19 -3.62
CA PRO A 330 25.82 3.74 -4.85
C PRO A 330 24.90 3.24 -5.98
N THR A 331 23.60 3.12 -5.71
CA THR A 331 22.59 2.55 -6.63
C THR A 331 21.62 3.58 -7.18
N TYR A 332 21.74 4.84 -6.77
CA TYR A 332 20.83 5.93 -7.13
C TYR A 332 21.59 6.94 -7.97
N ASP A 333 20.97 7.42 -9.04
CA ASP A 333 21.48 8.51 -9.87
C ASP A 333 20.78 9.82 -9.48
N PRO A 334 21.48 10.77 -8.82
CA PRO A 334 20.93 12.07 -8.45
C PRO A 334 20.98 13.10 -9.59
N ILE A 335 21.55 12.79 -10.75
CA ILE A 335 21.85 13.77 -11.79
C ILE A 335 20.90 13.56 -12.98
N PRO A 336 20.21 14.62 -13.46
CA PRO A 336 19.39 14.50 -14.66
C PRO A 336 20.23 14.58 -15.94
N GLU A 337 19.97 13.67 -16.87
CA GLU A 337 20.66 13.60 -18.15
C GLU A 337 19.74 13.57 -19.37
N LYS A 338 20.30 13.97 -20.52
CA LYS A 338 19.68 13.84 -21.84
C LYS A 338 18.28 14.48 -21.94
N ILE A 339 18.08 15.62 -21.29
CA ILE A 339 16.81 16.35 -21.31
C ILE A 339 16.66 17.17 -22.59
N TYR A 340 15.54 17.03 -23.29
CA TYR A 340 15.21 17.77 -24.50
C TYR A 340 13.95 18.63 -24.32
N ILE A 341 14.11 19.95 -24.25
CA ILE A 341 13.01 20.90 -24.10
C ILE A 341 12.83 21.70 -25.37
N HIS A 342 11.71 21.55 -26.08
CA HIS A 342 11.52 22.26 -27.34
C HIS A 342 10.08 22.61 -27.72
N ASP A 343 9.92 23.61 -28.60
CA ASP A 343 8.62 23.99 -29.18
C ASP A 343 7.51 24.37 -28.18
N ASN A 344 7.84 24.67 -26.92
CA ASN A 344 6.86 25.10 -25.92
C ASN A 344 6.47 26.58 -26.08
N ASP A 345 5.21 26.92 -25.78
CA ASP A 345 4.68 28.28 -25.68
C ASP A 345 4.73 28.78 -24.23
N ILE A 346 5.80 29.49 -23.88
CA ILE A 346 6.15 29.97 -22.54
C ILE A 346 5.93 31.49 -22.47
N SER A 347 5.08 31.93 -21.54
CA SER A 347 4.84 33.36 -21.33
C SER A 347 4.45 33.71 -19.89
N ASN A 348 4.83 34.88 -19.40
CA ASN A 348 4.44 35.39 -18.08
C ASN A 348 4.76 34.42 -16.92
N ASN A 349 5.95 33.82 -16.94
CA ASN A 349 6.47 33.05 -15.80
C ASN A 349 7.63 33.83 -15.14
N GLY A 350 7.99 33.47 -13.91
CA GLY A 350 9.18 33.97 -13.22
C GLY A 350 9.04 35.38 -12.69
N TYR A 351 7.81 35.88 -12.57
CA TYR A 351 7.54 37.28 -12.21
C TYR A 351 7.60 37.53 -10.71
N ASP A 352 7.48 36.49 -9.87
CA ASP A 352 7.57 36.56 -8.41
C ASP A 352 8.08 35.22 -7.83
N PRO A 353 9.35 34.82 -8.09
CA PRO A 353 9.86 33.53 -7.63
C PRO A 353 9.75 33.37 -6.11
N GLN A 354 9.26 32.22 -5.65
CA GLN A 354 9.05 31.90 -4.23
C GLN A 354 10.07 30.86 -3.74
N ASP A 355 10.15 30.68 -2.43
CA ASP A 355 10.91 29.60 -1.77
C ASP A 355 12.34 29.45 -2.28
N LEU A 356 12.76 28.23 -2.62
CA LEU A 356 14.10 27.94 -3.15
C LEU A 356 14.36 28.66 -4.49
N ALA A 357 13.33 28.85 -5.32
CA ALA A 357 13.46 29.57 -6.58
C ALA A 357 13.82 31.05 -6.36
N ALA A 358 13.32 31.68 -5.29
CA ALA A 358 13.69 33.04 -4.91
C ALA A 358 15.19 33.15 -4.58
N LEU A 359 15.73 32.17 -3.85
CA LEU A 359 17.15 32.13 -3.47
C LEU A 359 18.06 31.98 -4.69
N VAL A 360 17.72 31.07 -5.60
CA VAL A 360 18.44 30.89 -6.86
C VAL A 360 18.34 32.14 -7.74
N GLY A 361 17.18 32.80 -7.77
CA GLY A 361 16.94 33.99 -8.59
C GLY A 361 17.84 35.19 -8.25
N VAL A 362 18.31 35.33 -7.01
CA VAL A 362 19.21 36.42 -6.57
C VAL A 362 20.58 36.38 -7.26
N ILE A 363 20.99 35.21 -7.75
CA ILE A 363 22.30 35.00 -8.37
C ILE A 363 22.32 35.47 -9.83
N PHE A 364 21.14 35.52 -10.49
CA PHE A 364 21.02 35.94 -11.87
C PHE A 364 20.78 37.46 -11.98
N PRO A 365 21.56 38.20 -12.78
CA PRO A 365 21.44 39.67 -12.88
C PRO A 365 20.07 40.19 -13.33
N ASN A 366 19.32 39.35 -14.06
CA ASN A 366 18.02 39.69 -14.64
C ASN A 366 16.85 38.93 -13.98
N GLY A 367 17.06 38.39 -12.77
CA GLY A 367 16.12 37.48 -12.12
C GLY A 367 16.25 36.05 -12.64
N LEU A 368 15.51 35.13 -12.01
CA LEU A 368 15.58 33.71 -12.32
C LEU A 368 15.18 33.44 -13.79
N PRO A 369 15.97 32.69 -14.57
CA PRO A 369 15.57 32.23 -15.89
C PRO A 369 14.27 31.42 -15.85
N VAL A 370 13.42 31.57 -16.88
CA VAL A 370 12.15 30.83 -16.92
C VAL A 370 12.36 29.33 -17.17
N ILE A 371 13.47 28.96 -17.82
CA ILE A 371 14.00 27.59 -17.88
C ILE A 371 15.30 27.55 -17.08
N PHE A 372 15.35 26.77 -16.00
CA PHE A 372 16.54 26.67 -15.15
C PHE A 372 17.05 25.23 -15.05
N TYR A 373 18.36 25.08 -15.11
CA TYR A 373 19.06 23.81 -14.96
C TYR A 373 20.04 23.85 -13.77
N ASP A 374 19.90 22.95 -12.82
CA ASP A 374 20.93 22.74 -11.79
C ASP A 374 21.96 21.69 -12.21
N SER A 375 23.23 22.08 -12.21
CA SER A 375 24.36 21.24 -12.62
C SER A 375 25.17 20.69 -11.44
N SER A 376 24.55 20.55 -10.27
CA SER A 376 25.18 19.88 -9.14
C SER A 376 25.62 18.45 -9.53
N GLY A 377 26.79 18.02 -9.06
CA GLY A 377 27.36 16.70 -9.40
C GLY A 377 28.12 16.63 -10.74
N ILE A 378 28.06 17.68 -11.58
CA ILE A 378 28.70 17.73 -12.89
C ILE A 378 29.92 18.65 -12.86
N GLY A 379 31.05 18.20 -13.42
CA GLY A 379 32.26 19.00 -13.57
C GLY A 379 32.88 19.53 -12.27
N THR A 380 32.50 18.97 -11.11
CA THR A 380 32.87 19.49 -9.78
C THR A 380 33.92 18.59 -9.11
N ASP A 381 35.20 18.68 -9.51
CA ASP A 381 36.29 17.93 -8.87
C ASP A 381 36.70 18.58 -7.52
N SER A 382 35.89 18.35 -6.48
CA SER A 382 36.09 18.88 -5.13
C SER A 382 36.75 17.88 -4.16
N GLY A 383 37.00 16.64 -4.59
CA GLY A 383 37.50 15.56 -3.74
C GLY A 383 36.51 15.05 -2.67
N MET A 384 35.25 15.48 -2.73
CA MET A 384 34.12 15.03 -1.90
C MET A 384 33.30 13.95 -2.64
N LEU A 385 32.27 13.38 -1.99
CA LEU A 385 31.41 12.30 -2.49
C LEU A 385 30.62 12.58 -3.80
N LEU A 386 30.80 13.75 -4.42
CA LEU A 386 30.05 14.22 -5.60
C LEU A 386 30.83 13.92 -6.90
N LEU A 387 30.95 12.64 -7.25
CA LEU A 387 31.81 12.18 -8.36
C LEU A 387 31.10 11.22 -9.32
N GLU A 388 30.02 11.67 -9.97
CA GLU A 388 29.42 10.92 -11.09
C GLU A 388 29.99 11.38 -12.44
N TYR A 389 30.00 12.70 -12.73
CA TYR A 389 30.47 13.23 -14.02
C TYR A 389 31.60 14.28 -13.88
N PRO A 390 32.82 13.88 -13.49
CA PRO A 390 33.94 14.81 -13.27
C PRO A 390 34.39 15.54 -14.54
N ASP A 391 34.22 14.93 -15.71
CA ASP A 391 34.57 15.52 -17.01
C ASP A 391 33.40 16.27 -17.68
N GLY A 392 32.25 16.36 -16.98
CA GLY A 392 31.00 16.89 -17.54
C GLY A 392 30.17 15.84 -18.29
N LEU A 393 28.95 16.21 -18.66
CA LEU A 393 28.06 15.36 -19.47
C LEU A 393 28.58 15.23 -20.91
N THR A 394 28.40 14.05 -21.51
CA THR A 394 28.73 13.83 -22.93
C THR A 394 27.70 14.51 -23.85
N GLU A 395 28.00 14.66 -25.14
CA GLU A 395 27.03 15.18 -26.12
C GLU A 395 25.72 14.38 -26.14
N SER A 396 25.78 13.05 -25.92
CA SER A 396 24.61 12.18 -25.83
C SER A 396 23.81 12.30 -24.53
N GLN A 397 24.35 12.98 -23.51
CA GLN A 397 23.70 13.22 -22.21
C GLN A 397 23.36 14.71 -22.00
N ALA A 398 23.69 15.58 -22.96
CA ALA A 398 23.60 17.02 -22.79
C ALA A 398 22.16 17.51 -22.58
N MET A 399 22.02 18.65 -21.91
CA MET A 399 20.76 19.39 -21.84
C MET A 399 20.56 20.17 -23.15
N CYS A 400 19.47 19.92 -23.86
CA CYS A 400 19.18 20.56 -25.14
C CYS A 400 17.89 21.37 -25.07
N PHE A 401 17.96 22.70 -25.21
CA PHE A 401 16.80 23.59 -25.12
C PHE A 401 16.63 24.38 -26.43
N GLN A 402 15.61 24.07 -27.23
CA GLN A 402 15.44 24.58 -28.60
C GLN A 402 14.05 25.15 -28.88
N ASP A 403 13.94 26.15 -29.76
CA ASP A 403 12.66 26.59 -30.36
C ASP A 403 11.47 26.93 -29.41
N ASN A 404 11.69 27.01 -28.10
CA ASN A 404 10.73 27.53 -27.13
C ASN A 404 10.45 29.01 -27.42
N ARG A 405 9.22 29.49 -27.18
CA ARG A 405 8.79 30.85 -27.53
C ARG A 405 7.62 31.30 -26.65
N PRO A 406 7.28 32.59 -26.58
CA PRO A 406 8.14 33.73 -26.90
C PRO A 406 9.20 34.02 -25.82
N GLU A 407 8.99 33.61 -24.56
CA GLU A 407 9.96 33.80 -23.48
C GLU A 407 10.93 32.62 -23.40
N THR A 408 12.24 32.90 -23.43
CA THR A 408 13.28 31.87 -23.59
C THR A 408 14.51 32.14 -22.75
N THR A 409 14.37 32.83 -21.61
CA THR A 409 15.51 32.99 -20.70
C THR A 409 15.83 31.62 -20.12
N MET A 410 17.06 31.18 -20.33
CA MET A 410 17.56 29.90 -19.84
C MET A 410 18.84 30.15 -19.07
N GLY A 411 19.07 29.38 -18.03
CA GLY A 411 20.32 29.46 -17.30
C GLY A 411 20.60 28.23 -16.46
N GLN A 412 21.85 28.15 -16.05
CA GLN A 412 22.41 27.08 -15.26
C GLN A 412 23.09 27.63 -14.03
N ALA A 413 23.07 26.88 -12.93
CA ALA A 413 23.94 27.08 -11.79
C ALA A 413 24.19 25.76 -11.05
N ASN A 414 25.23 25.69 -10.25
CA ASN A 414 25.51 24.56 -9.35
C ASN A 414 24.96 24.87 -7.95
N GLY A 415 23.78 24.32 -7.66
CA GLY A 415 23.04 24.48 -6.41
C GLY A 415 23.81 23.99 -5.19
N SER A 416 24.55 22.89 -5.30
CA SER A 416 25.38 22.35 -4.22
C SER A 416 26.48 23.32 -3.76
N VAL A 417 27.12 23.99 -4.71
CA VAL A 417 28.13 25.01 -4.40
C VAL A 417 27.47 26.26 -3.79
N LEU A 418 26.33 26.68 -4.34
CA LEU A 418 25.68 27.95 -3.98
C LEU A 418 24.88 27.89 -2.67
N LEU A 419 24.20 26.78 -2.42
CA LEU A 419 23.24 26.62 -1.32
C LEU A 419 23.83 25.79 -0.18
N SER A 420 24.64 24.78 -0.50
CA SER A 420 25.19 23.84 0.49
C SER A 420 26.64 24.13 0.88
N GLY A 421 27.24 25.19 0.32
CA GLY A 421 28.58 25.67 0.69
C GLY A 421 29.71 24.73 0.28
N ILE A 422 29.47 23.87 -0.71
CA ILE A 422 30.49 22.94 -1.23
C ILE A 422 31.53 23.75 -2.02
N PRO A 423 32.84 23.53 -1.78
CA PRO A 423 33.89 24.20 -2.55
C PRO A 423 33.84 23.78 -4.02
N GLY A 424 33.69 24.74 -4.94
CA GLY A 424 33.64 24.48 -6.38
C GLY A 424 33.36 25.74 -7.19
N ASP A 425 33.28 25.58 -8.51
CA ASP A 425 32.75 26.63 -9.39
C ASP A 425 31.21 26.59 -9.32
N PRO A 426 30.52 27.70 -9.03
CA PRO A 426 29.07 27.72 -9.05
C PRO A 426 28.45 27.58 -10.47
N ASP A 427 29.26 27.54 -11.54
CA ASP A 427 28.87 27.37 -12.97
C ASP A 427 27.63 28.19 -13.37
N ILE A 428 27.57 29.43 -12.90
CA ILE A 428 26.47 30.35 -13.20
C ILE A 428 26.59 30.81 -14.65
N ASN A 429 25.60 30.48 -15.48
CA ASN A 429 25.63 30.76 -16.90
C ASN A 429 24.21 31.01 -17.45
N ASP A 430 24.04 32.01 -18.31
CA ASP A 430 22.79 32.34 -19.01
C ASP A 430 22.94 32.38 -20.55
N ASP A 431 24.04 31.82 -21.07
CA ASP A 431 24.32 31.73 -22.50
C ASP A 431 23.53 30.59 -23.14
N ARG A 432 22.67 30.97 -24.08
CA ARG A 432 21.82 30.05 -24.84
C ARG A 432 22.61 29.07 -25.70
N GLU A 433 23.81 29.43 -26.14
CA GLU A 433 24.63 28.55 -26.98
C GLU A 433 25.04 27.27 -26.24
N ARG A 434 25.03 27.26 -24.91
CA ARG A 434 25.35 26.08 -24.10
C ARG A 434 24.32 24.96 -24.25
N PHE A 435 23.07 25.32 -24.47
CA PHE A 435 21.96 24.38 -24.66
C PHE A 435 21.66 24.13 -26.15
N ASN A 436 22.56 24.58 -27.04
CA ASN A 436 22.36 24.56 -28.48
C ASN A 436 22.64 23.20 -29.13
N CYS A 437 21.82 22.21 -28.80
CA CYS A 437 21.86 20.86 -29.32
C CYS A 437 20.44 20.30 -29.53
N THR A 438 20.36 19.08 -30.08
CA THR A 438 19.09 18.36 -30.30
C THR A 438 19.26 16.90 -29.95
N HIS A 439 18.24 16.30 -29.33
CA HIS A 439 18.13 14.85 -29.19
C HIS A 439 17.09 14.30 -30.19
N PRO A 440 17.17 13.01 -30.57
CA PRO A 440 16.07 12.36 -31.28
C PRO A 440 14.83 12.32 -30.41
N SER A 441 13.66 12.64 -30.97
CA SER A 441 12.39 12.48 -30.26
C SER A 441 12.15 11.03 -29.83
N LEU A 442 11.58 10.90 -28.65
CA LEU A 442 11.27 9.63 -28.03
C LEU A 442 10.04 9.00 -28.70
N PRO A 443 10.02 7.66 -28.85
CA PRO A 443 8.90 6.96 -29.45
C PRO A 443 7.65 7.09 -28.57
N PRO A 444 6.44 7.10 -29.16
CA PRO A 444 5.21 7.05 -28.37
C PRO A 444 5.08 5.82 -27.50
N VAL A 445 4.59 6.03 -26.28
CA VAL A 445 4.26 4.93 -25.37
C VAL A 445 3.03 4.20 -25.93
N VAL A 446 3.15 2.90 -26.06
CA VAL A 446 2.06 2.02 -26.50
C VAL A 446 1.78 1.06 -25.36
N LEU A 447 0.58 1.16 -24.78
CA LEU A 447 0.13 0.19 -23.79
C LEU A 447 0.00 -1.17 -24.45
N GLU A 448 0.45 -2.19 -23.73
CA GLU A 448 0.35 -3.56 -24.21
C GLU A 448 -1.09 -4.08 -24.09
N PRO A 449 -1.44 -5.16 -24.81
CA PRO A 449 -2.73 -5.80 -24.64
C PRO A 449 -3.00 -6.20 -23.19
N PRO A 450 -4.27 -6.21 -22.74
CA PRO A 450 -4.63 -6.70 -21.41
C PRO A 450 -4.07 -8.10 -21.14
N VAL A 451 -3.66 -8.34 -19.90
CA VAL A 451 -3.13 -9.65 -19.47
C VAL A 451 -4.23 -10.71 -19.66
N ASP A 452 -3.94 -11.82 -20.34
CA ASP A 452 -4.94 -12.88 -20.50
C ASP A 452 -5.11 -13.63 -19.17
N PRO A 453 -6.30 -13.66 -18.54
CA PRO A 453 -6.52 -14.49 -17.35
C PRO A 453 -6.40 -16.00 -17.65
N ASP A 454 -6.39 -16.40 -18.93
CA ASP A 454 -6.17 -17.77 -19.39
C ASP A 454 -4.69 -18.00 -19.82
N ASP A 455 -3.74 -17.29 -19.20
CA ASP A 455 -2.30 -17.45 -19.43
C ASP A 455 -1.93 -18.93 -19.64
N PRO A 456 -1.44 -19.32 -20.83
CA PRO A 456 -1.16 -20.72 -21.17
C PRO A 456 -0.13 -21.39 -20.25
N ASP A 457 0.57 -20.64 -19.39
CA ASP A 457 1.54 -21.15 -18.43
C ASP A 457 1.01 -21.36 -16.99
N ALA A 458 -0.23 -20.93 -16.67
CA ALA A 458 -0.89 -21.19 -15.39
C ALA A 458 -2.17 -22.05 -15.56
N PRO A 459 -2.19 -23.32 -15.08
CA PRO A 459 -3.38 -24.16 -15.23
C PRO A 459 -4.55 -23.63 -14.39
N PRO A 460 -5.79 -23.59 -14.91
CA PRO A 460 -6.96 -23.14 -14.15
C PRO A 460 -7.24 -24.06 -12.97
N VAL A 461 -7.39 -23.47 -11.77
CA VAL A 461 -7.70 -24.19 -10.53
C VAL A 461 -9.23 -24.37 -10.41
N ASP A 462 -9.69 -25.61 -10.52
CA ASP A 462 -11.10 -25.97 -10.28
C ASP A 462 -11.37 -26.10 -8.77
N THR A 463 -11.54 -24.97 -8.08
CA THR A 463 -11.75 -24.87 -6.63
C THR A 463 -12.90 -25.75 -6.15
N ALA A 464 -14.05 -25.73 -6.85
CA ALA A 464 -15.22 -26.50 -6.46
C ALA A 464 -14.95 -28.01 -6.45
N LYS A 465 -14.22 -28.51 -7.45
CA LYS A 465 -13.83 -29.92 -7.51
C LYS A 465 -12.79 -30.28 -6.45
N LEU A 466 -11.79 -29.44 -6.23
CA LEU A 466 -10.69 -29.71 -5.30
C LEU A 466 -11.17 -29.68 -3.84
N CYS A 467 -11.94 -28.66 -3.47
CA CYS A 467 -12.47 -28.50 -2.11
C CYS A 467 -13.61 -29.49 -1.82
N GLY A 468 -14.44 -29.82 -2.81
CA GLY A 468 -15.53 -30.81 -2.67
C GLY A 468 -15.08 -32.28 -2.72
N ALA A 469 -13.79 -32.56 -2.92
CA ALA A 469 -13.25 -33.90 -3.06
C ALA A 469 -13.50 -34.72 -1.79
N GLN A 470 -14.14 -35.87 -1.91
CA GLN A 470 -14.40 -36.79 -0.80
C GLN A 470 -13.17 -37.66 -0.50
N GLY A 471 -12.85 -37.88 0.77
CA GLY A 471 -11.73 -38.75 1.16
C GLY A 471 -11.48 -38.77 2.68
N GLU A 472 -10.57 -39.65 3.10
CA GLU A 472 -10.04 -39.70 4.46
C GLU A 472 -8.61 -39.12 4.46
N GLY A 473 -8.21 -38.46 5.56
CA GLY A 473 -6.90 -37.81 5.66
C GLY A 473 -6.78 -36.49 4.90
N LEU A 474 -5.55 -35.98 4.79
CA LEU A 474 -5.25 -34.63 4.28
C LEU A 474 -5.70 -34.43 2.82
N ASN A 475 -6.37 -33.32 2.51
CA ASN A 475 -6.72 -32.92 1.14
C ASN A 475 -5.60 -32.08 0.49
N SER A 476 -4.42 -32.65 0.30
CA SER A 476 -3.26 -31.91 -0.23
C SER A 476 -3.47 -31.36 -1.65
N GLU A 477 -4.33 -31.99 -2.46
CA GLU A 477 -4.70 -31.49 -3.79
C GLU A 477 -5.42 -30.14 -3.73
N ALA A 478 -6.11 -29.83 -2.62
CA ALA A 478 -6.81 -28.56 -2.45
C ALA A 478 -5.91 -27.40 -2.02
N PHE A 479 -4.62 -27.62 -1.73
CA PHE A 479 -3.71 -26.55 -1.27
C PHE A 479 -3.47 -25.46 -2.33
N VAL A 480 -3.76 -25.76 -3.60
CA VAL A 480 -3.70 -24.77 -4.69
C VAL A 480 -4.99 -23.94 -4.81
N ALA A 481 -6.03 -24.25 -4.03
CA ALA A 481 -7.33 -23.60 -4.07
C ALA A 481 -7.66 -22.89 -2.75
N ASP A 482 -8.48 -21.83 -2.82
CA ASP A 482 -9.01 -21.14 -1.65
C ASP A 482 -10.34 -21.78 -1.24
N CYS A 483 -10.28 -22.81 -0.40
CA CYS A 483 -11.49 -23.53 -0.01
C CYS A 483 -12.40 -22.72 0.92
N PRO A 484 -13.72 -22.79 0.72
CA PRO A 484 -14.68 -22.02 1.51
C PRO A 484 -14.73 -22.46 2.98
N ASN A 485 -14.50 -23.74 3.28
CA ASN A 485 -14.44 -24.24 4.66
C ASN A 485 -13.05 -24.77 5.00
N LEU A 486 -12.64 -24.57 6.25
CA LEU A 486 -11.38 -25.12 6.76
C LEU A 486 -11.38 -26.65 6.69
N SER A 487 -12.52 -27.28 6.93
CA SER A 487 -12.69 -28.73 6.84
C SER A 487 -12.45 -29.31 5.44
N ASP A 488 -12.56 -28.52 4.37
CA ASP A 488 -12.34 -28.97 2.99
C ASP A 488 -10.87 -29.38 2.77
N TYR A 489 -9.92 -28.78 3.50
CA TYR A 489 -8.50 -29.19 3.49
C TYR A 489 -8.24 -30.46 4.28
N ARG A 490 -9.18 -30.86 5.16
CA ARG A 490 -9.06 -32.01 6.08
C ARG A 490 -7.74 -32.01 6.86
N LEU A 491 -7.33 -30.85 7.39
CA LEU A 491 -6.09 -30.69 8.17
C LEU A 491 -6.11 -31.44 9.51
N PHE A 492 -7.29 -31.68 10.08
CA PHE A 492 -7.47 -32.27 11.41
C PHE A 492 -8.39 -33.49 11.36
N ALA A 493 -8.14 -34.48 12.22
CA ALA A 493 -8.94 -35.70 12.29
C ALA A 493 -10.39 -35.42 12.72
N ASP A 494 -10.57 -34.44 13.61
CA ASP A 494 -11.86 -33.86 13.95
C ASP A 494 -11.91 -32.42 13.42
N ALA A 495 -12.78 -32.16 12.46
CA ALA A 495 -12.94 -30.82 11.87
C ALA A 495 -13.44 -29.78 12.87
N SER A 496 -14.03 -30.20 13.99
CA SER A 496 -14.47 -29.31 15.08
C SER A 496 -13.39 -29.01 16.11
N ASP A 497 -12.23 -29.68 16.03
CA ASP A 497 -11.12 -29.49 16.96
C ASP A 497 -9.78 -29.31 16.24
N PRO A 498 -9.42 -28.07 15.91
CA PRO A 498 -8.18 -27.73 15.21
C PRO A 498 -6.99 -27.58 16.17
N THR A 499 -7.12 -27.98 17.44
CA THR A 499 -6.10 -27.79 18.48
C THR A 499 -5.21 -29.02 18.66
N GLN A 500 -5.60 -30.16 18.09
CA GLN A 500 -4.93 -31.45 18.25
C GLN A 500 -5.22 -32.37 17.07
N ASN A 501 -4.58 -33.55 17.08
CA ASN A 501 -4.84 -34.64 16.13
C ASN A 501 -4.82 -34.20 14.64
N PRO A 502 -3.73 -33.58 14.15
CA PRO A 502 -3.61 -33.23 12.74
C PRO A 502 -3.64 -34.49 11.87
N ASN A 503 -4.27 -34.39 10.71
CA ASN A 503 -4.21 -35.42 9.67
C ASN A 503 -2.90 -35.34 8.90
N GLY A 504 -2.52 -36.46 8.28
CA GLY A 504 -1.25 -36.54 7.56
C GLY A 504 -0.05 -36.36 8.50
N GLY A 505 1.12 -36.06 7.95
CA GLY A 505 2.33 -35.78 8.73
C GLY A 505 2.36 -34.39 9.37
N GLY A 506 1.21 -33.84 9.76
CA GLY A 506 1.13 -32.53 10.42
C GLY A 506 1.80 -32.57 11.81
N ILE A 507 2.64 -31.58 12.11
CA ILE A 507 3.40 -31.52 13.36
C ILE A 507 3.00 -30.27 14.14
N ILE A 508 2.57 -30.47 15.39
CA ILE A 508 2.35 -29.38 16.33
C ILE A 508 3.68 -28.73 16.72
N TYR A 509 3.69 -27.41 16.86
CA TYR A 509 4.85 -26.70 17.38
C TYR A 509 4.44 -25.48 18.19
N ASP A 510 5.36 -25.04 19.05
CA ASP A 510 5.19 -23.87 19.89
C ASP A 510 6.41 -22.94 19.78
N LEU A 511 6.22 -21.67 20.12
CA LEU A 511 7.28 -20.67 20.11
C LEU A 511 7.67 -20.31 21.56
N ASN A 512 8.97 -20.16 21.83
CA ASN A 512 9.46 -19.78 23.16
C ASN A 512 8.76 -18.52 23.70
N THR A 513 8.76 -17.45 22.91
CA THR A 513 7.96 -16.23 23.13
C THR A 513 7.00 -16.07 21.96
N PRO A 514 5.68 -16.24 22.17
CA PRO A 514 4.69 -16.06 21.12
C PRO A 514 4.37 -14.57 20.90
N LEU A 515 4.07 -14.21 19.65
CA LEU A 515 3.47 -12.92 19.33
C LEU A 515 2.15 -12.71 20.12
N PHE A 516 2.00 -11.55 20.72
CA PHE A 516 0.84 -11.13 21.50
C PHE A 516 -0.34 -10.79 20.59
N THR A 517 -1.55 -11.20 20.99
CA THR A 517 -2.78 -10.93 20.23
C THR A 517 -3.97 -10.95 21.20
N ASP A 518 -4.21 -9.85 21.91
CA ASP A 518 -5.32 -9.73 22.88
C ASP A 518 -5.45 -10.92 23.85
N TYR A 519 -4.31 -11.36 24.41
CA TYR A 519 -4.21 -12.55 25.28
C TYR A 519 -4.69 -13.88 24.66
N ALA A 520 -4.92 -13.94 23.36
CA ALA A 520 -5.28 -15.18 22.68
C ALA A 520 -4.13 -16.20 22.68
N GLY A 521 -4.44 -17.41 23.16
CA GLY A 521 -3.63 -18.61 23.01
C GLY A 521 -3.58 -19.05 21.55
N LYS A 522 -2.54 -19.82 21.19
CA LYS A 522 -2.26 -20.17 19.78
C LYS A 522 -1.80 -21.60 19.64
N TYR A 523 -2.55 -22.40 18.89
CA TYR A 523 -2.13 -23.72 18.43
C TYR A 523 -1.55 -23.62 17.03
N ARG A 524 -0.37 -24.18 16.78
CA ARG A 524 0.30 -24.10 15.48
C ARG A 524 0.67 -25.47 14.98
N PHE A 525 0.37 -25.71 13.71
CA PHE A 525 0.71 -26.94 13.01
C PHE A 525 1.44 -26.60 11.72
N VAL A 526 2.43 -27.41 11.36
CA VAL A 526 3.09 -27.37 10.06
C VAL A 526 2.84 -28.67 9.32
N PHE A 527 2.43 -28.57 8.06
CA PHE A 527 2.20 -29.70 7.15
C PHE A 527 3.19 -29.53 5.99
N VAL A 528 4.25 -30.34 5.99
CA VAL A 528 5.25 -30.34 4.90
C VAL A 528 4.92 -31.51 3.95
N PRO A 529 4.93 -31.32 2.62
CA PRO A 529 4.64 -32.40 1.67
C PRO A 529 5.54 -33.62 1.86
N GLU A 530 4.96 -34.81 1.74
CA GLU A 530 5.66 -36.08 1.94
C GLU A 530 6.91 -36.19 1.06
N GLY A 531 8.04 -36.56 1.65
CA GLY A 531 9.33 -36.68 0.95
C GLY A 531 10.04 -35.36 0.66
N THR A 532 9.50 -34.22 1.10
CA THR A 532 10.15 -32.90 0.99
C THR A 532 10.58 -32.38 2.36
N GLN A 533 11.49 -31.40 2.38
CA GLN A 533 12.11 -30.88 3.59
C GLN A 533 12.25 -29.36 3.53
N ALA A 534 11.99 -28.69 4.66
CA ALA A 534 12.41 -27.31 4.87
C ALA A 534 13.93 -27.25 5.08
N THR A 535 14.58 -26.21 4.57
CA THR A 535 16.02 -25.98 4.80
C THR A 535 16.22 -25.04 5.98
N TYR A 536 17.07 -25.45 6.92
CA TYR A 536 17.48 -24.65 8.08
C TYR A 536 18.10 -23.31 7.64
N ARG A 537 17.71 -22.24 8.34
CA ARG A 537 18.35 -20.92 8.32
C ARG A 537 18.57 -20.50 9.78
N SER A 538 19.74 -19.98 10.10
CA SER A 538 20.11 -19.67 11.49
C SER A 538 19.35 -18.46 12.04
N GLN A 539 19.15 -17.43 11.21
CA GLN A 539 18.52 -16.17 11.62
C GLN A 539 17.12 -15.98 11.01
N ASP A 540 16.88 -16.48 9.80
CA ASP A 540 15.60 -16.27 9.11
C ASP A 540 14.62 -17.41 9.35
N VAL A 541 13.40 -17.22 8.84
CA VAL A 541 12.42 -18.30 8.74
C VAL A 541 12.96 -19.41 7.86
N PHE A 542 12.71 -20.66 8.24
CA PHE A 542 13.13 -21.81 7.45
C PHE A 542 12.61 -21.75 6.01
N ALA A 543 13.41 -22.21 5.06
CA ALA A 543 13.01 -22.25 3.66
C ALA A 543 12.09 -23.46 3.43
N PHE A 544 10.79 -23.26 3.52
CA PHE A 544 9.80 -24.32 3.32
C PHE A 544 9.55 -24.61 1.81
N PRO A 545 9.34 -25.89 1.44
CA PRO A 545 9.02 -26.27 0.07
C PRO A 545 7.58 -25.91 -0.32
N VAL A 546 7.33 -25.79 -1.63
CA VAL A 546 5.98 -25.65 -2.21
C VAL A 546 5.09 -26.81 -1.78
N GLY A 547 3.87 -26.49 -1.37
CA GLY A 547 2.88 -27.38 -0.77
C GLY A 547 2.87 -27.34 0.76
N THR A 548 3.74 -26.56 1.40
CA THR A 548 3.72 -26.42 2.87
C THR A 548 2.51 -25.62 3.33
N VAL A 549 1.85 -26.08 4.40
CA VAL A 549 0.80 -25.32 5.11
C VAL A 549 1.24 -25.07 6.55
N ILE A 550 1.11 -23.83 7.02
CA ILE A 550 1.20 -23.49 8.43
C ILE A 550 -0.20 -23.08 8.89
N ALA A 551 -0.80 -23.85 9.79
CA ALA A 551 -2.09 -23.54 10.39
C ALA A 551 -1.88 -22.95 11.78
N LYS A 552 -2.56 -21.84 12.09
CA LYS A 552 -2.51 -21.18 13.39
C LYS A 552 -3.94 -20.91 13.88
N THR A 553 -4.35 -21.60 14.92
CA THR A 553 -5.67 -21.42 15.57
C THR A 553 -5.53 -20.53 16.79
N PHE A 554 -6.39 -19.52 16.91
CA PHE A 554 -6.44 -18.58 18.02
C PHE A 554 -7.59 -18.93 18.96
N VAL A 555 -7.30 -18.94 20.25
CA VAL A 555 -8.25 -19.28 21.31
C VAL A 555 -8.24 -18.25 22.43
N ILE A 556 -9.40 -17.97 23.02
CA ILE A 556 -9.52 -17.17 24.24
C ILE A 556 -9.81 -18.11 25.40
N LYS A 557 -8.92 -18.10 26.39
CA LYS A 557 -9.11 -18.85 27.64
C LYS A 557 -10.01 -18.06 28.57
N ALA A 558 -11.02 -18.71 29.16
CA ALA A 558 -12.01 -18.03 30.00
C ALA A 558 -11.43 -17.47 31.30
N ASP A 559 -10.38 -18.08 31.85
CA ASP A 559 -9.67 -17.62 33.06
C ASP A 559 -8.17 -17.90 32.92
N LEU A 560 -7.35 -16.85 32.87
CA LEU A 560 -5.90 -16.95 32.69
C LEU A 560 -5.17 -17.49 33.93
N ARG A 561 -5.84 -17.65 35.06
CA ARG A 561 -5.26 -18.19 36.31
C ARG A 561 -5.39 -19.71 36.42
N ASP A 562 -6.18 -20.33 35.55
CA ASP A 562 -6.37 -21.79 35.50
C ASP A 562 -5.98 -22.32 34.12
N ASP A 563 -4.89 -23.08 34.06
CA ASP A 563 -4.38 -23.66 32.83
C ASP A 563 -5.40 -24.57 32.13
N ASN A 564 -6.34 -25.17 32.87
CA ASN A 564 -7.38 -26.07 32.34
C ASN A 564 -8.73 -25.37 32.10
N SER A 565 -8.77 -24.04 32.20
CA SER A 565 -9.97 -23.26 31.93
C SER A 565 -10.45 -23.48 30.50
N ALA A 566 -11.77 -23.36 30.30
CA ALA A 566 -12.38 -23.56 28.99
C ALA A 566 -11.83 -22.54 27.97
N GLU A 567 -11.58 -23.02 26.75
CA GLU A 567 -11.13 -22.19 25.63
C GLU A 567 -12.25 -22.01 24.60
N ASP A 568 -12.32 -20.81 24.03
CA ASP A 568 -13.18 -20.47 22.91
C ASP A 568 -12.33 -20.27 21.65
N ILE A 569 -12.70 -20.96 20.57
CA ILE A 569 -11.98 -20.87 19.30
C ILE A 569 -12.55 -19.70 18.51
N ILE A 570 -11.67 -18.80 18.09
CA ILE A 570 -12.05 -17.55 17.41
C ILE A 570 -11.82 -17.70 15.90
N GLU A 571 -10.59 -17.97 15.52
CA GLU A 571 -10.17 -18.04 14.12
C GLU A 571 -9.05 -19.06 13.91
N THR A 572 -8.91 -19.52 12.66
CA THR A 572 -7.74 -20.27 12.19
C THR A 572 -7.19 -19.56 10.96
N ARG A 573 -5.90 -19.22 10.96
CA ARG A 573 -5.22 -18.66 9.79
C ARG A 573 -4.33 -19.72 9.15
N LEU A 574 -4.41 -19.85 7.84
CA LEU A 574 -3.51 -20.66 7.04
C LEU A 574 -2.50 -19.77 6.32
N LEU A 575 -1.24 -20.18 6.31
CA LEU A 575 -0.25 -19.76 5.33
C LEU A 575 0.08 -20.96 4.44
N ILE A 576 -0.17 -20.85 3.15
CA ILE A 576 0.04 -21.95 2.18
C ILE A 576 1.13 -21.54 1.20
N ARG A 577 2.23 -22.31 1.12
CA ARG A 577 3.31 -22.09 0.14
C ARG A 577 2.90 -22.67 -1.20
N ARG A 578 2.31 -21.86 -2.08
CA ARG A 578 2.00 -22.22 -3.48
C ARG A 578 3.23 -22.01 -4.36
N LYS A 579 3.15 -22.25 -5.67
CA LYS A 579 4.31 -22.07 -6.55
C LYS A 579 4.69 -20.59 -6.65
N GLU A 580 3.67 -19.76 -6.69
CA GLU A 580 3.70 -18.31 -6.88
C GLU A 580 4.21 -17.58 -5.62
N GLY A 581 4.05 -18.17 -4.43
CA GLY A 581 4.44 -17.53 -3.18
C GLY A 581 3.71 -18.12 -1.98
N TRP A 582 3.72 -17.43 -0.85
CA TRP A 582 2.84 -17.75 0.28
C TRP A 582 1.49 -17.04 0.13
N THR A 583 0.41 -17.76 0.40
CA THR A 583 -0.94 -17.22 0.46
C THR A 583 -1.45 -17.27 1.89
N ALA A 584 -1.98 -16.14 2.40
CA ALA A 584 -2.59 -16.06 3.72
C ALA A 584 -4.12 -16.18 3.62
N LEU A 585 -4.72 -17.08 4.41
CA LEU A 585 -6.15 -17.36 4.39
C LEU A 585 -6.71 -17.36 5.83
N PRO A 586 -7.44 -16.32 6.25
CA PRO A 586 -8.11 -16.28 7.56
C PRO A 586 -9.46 -17.02 7.54
N TYR A 587 -9.73 -17.87 8.53
CA TYR A 587 -11.00 -18.59 8.70
C TYR A 587 -11.63 -18.24 10.04
N THR A 588 -12.91 -17.88 10.05
CA THR A 588 -13.67 -17.58 11.27
C THR A 588 -14.51 -18.77 11.68
N TRP A 589 -14.46 -19.14 12.96
CA TRP A 589 -15.23 -20.26 13.49
C TRP A 589 -16.70 -19.91 13.66
N ASN A 590 -17.58 -20.84 13.29
CA ASN A 590 -19.01 -20.65 13.51
C ASN A 590 -19.37 -20.78 15.01
N ALA A 591 -20.50 -20.21 15.42
CA ALA A 591 -20.94 -20.21 16.82
C ALA A 591 -21.16 -21.62 17.41
N SER A 592 -21.45 -22.62 16.56
CA SER A 592 -21.57 -24.03 16.97
C SER A 592 -20.23 -24.76 17.09
N ARG A 593 -19.11 -24.11 16.73
CA ARG A 593 -17.75 -24.65 16.71
C ARG A 593 -17.60 -25.95 15.93
N THR A 594 -18.33 -26.09 14.83
CA THR A 594 -18.29 -27.31 14.01
C THR A 594 -17.36 -27.21 12.80
N ASP A 595 -17.09 -25.98 12.35
CA ASP A 595 -16.23 -25.68 11.21
C ASP A 595 -15.88 -24.17 11.21
N ALA A 596 -14.96 -23.78 10.34
CA ALA A 596 -14.62 -22.39 10.09
C ALA A 596 -14.74 -22.06 8.60
N THR A 597 -15.27 -20.89 8.29
CA THR A 597 -15.43 -20.40 6.92
C THR A 597 -14.33 -19.42 6.56
N LEU A 598 -13.85 -19.46 5.32
CA LEU A 598 -12.88 -18.49 4.81
C LEU A 598 -13.49 -17.09 4.88
N THR A 599 -12.82 -16.18 5.57
CA THR A 599 -13.32 -14.82 5.81
C THR A 599 -12.31 -13.80 5.29
N LEU A 600 -12.23 -13.64 3.96
CA LEU A 600 -11.21 -12.80 3.31
C LEU A 600 -11.20 -11.34 3.80
N ALA A 601 -12.35 -10.81 4.19
CA ALA A 601 -12.52 -9.46 4.75
C ALA A 601 -12.19 -9.35 6.24
N GLY A 602 -11.78 -10.45 6.88
CA GLY A 602 -11.58 -10.50 8.32
C GLY A 602 -12.91 -10.32 9.06
N GLY A 603 -12.85 -9.72 10.25
CA GLY A 603 -14.04 -9.45 11.02
C GLY A 603 -13.74 -9.02 12.44
N THR A 604 -14.80 -8.90 13.23
CA THR A 604 -14.68 -8.55 14.64
C THR A 604 -15.56 -9.44 15.47
N GLN A 605 -15.03 -9.92 16.59
CA GLN A 605 -15.76 -10.75 17.54
C GLN A 605 -15.55 -10.22 18.95
N ASN A 606 -16.62 -9.99 19.69
CA ASN A 606 -16.51 -9.65 21.10
C ASN A 606 -16.01 -10.87 21.88
N VAL A 607 -14.92 -10.69 22.64
CA VAL A 607 -14.32 -11.72 23.48
C VAL A 607 -14.18 -11.23 24.91
N SER A 608 -14.16 -12.16 25.87
CA SER A 608 -14.03 -11.84 27.29
C SER A 608 -13.26 -12.93 28.04
N TRP A 609 -12.45 -12.54 29.01
CA TRP A 609 -11.68 -13.45 29.86
C TRP A 609 -11.53 -12.88 31.27
N ILE A 610 -11.13 -13.72 32.22
CA ILE A 610 -10.66 -13.29 33.55
C ILE A 610 -9.13 -13.20 33.49
N ASP A 611 -8.58 -12.04 33.83
CA ASP A 611 -7.14 -11.81 33.80
C ASP A 611 -6.38 -12.43 34.99
N SER A 612 -5.06 -12.26 35.00
CA SER A 612 -4.15 -12.78 36.03
C SER A 612 -4.43 -12.20 37.43
N ASN A 613 -5.03 -11.00 37.52
CA ASN A 613 -5.43 -10.36 38.77
C ASN A 613 -6.82 -10.83 39.25
N GLY A 614 -7.58 -11.47 38.37
CA GLY A 614 -8.94 -11.96 38.65
C GLY A 614 -10.04 -11.00 38.24
N ASP A 615 -9.72 -9.97 37.47
CA ASP A 615 -10.67 -9.00 36.96
C ASP A 615 -11.23 -9.46 35.60
N GLN A 616 -12.50 -9.13 35.34
CA GLN A 616 -13.15 -9.44 34.07
C GLN A 616 -12.72 -8.43 33.01
N GLN A 617 -12.18 -8.94 31.91
CA GLN A 617 -11.80 -8.17 30.73
C GLN A 617 -12.71 -8.52 29.54
N SER A 618 -12.84 -7.58 28.60
CA SER A 618 -13.49 -7.80 27.31
C SER A 618 -12.97 -6.84 26.27
N THR A 619 -12.89 -7.27 25.02
CA THR A 619 -12.55 -6.43 23.87
C THR A 619 -13.24 -6.92 22.61
N ASP A 620 -13.26 -6.07 21.59
CA ASP A 620 -13.70 -6.42 20.25
C ASP A 620 -12.49 -6.94 19.47
N TYR A 621 -12.28 -8.26 19.52
CA TYR A 621 -11.16 -8.94 18.86
C TYR A 621 -11.24 -8.76 17.35
N VAL A 622 -10.16 -8.26 16.74
CA VAL A 622 -10.08 -8.02 15.29
C VAL A 622 -9.40 -9.20 14.59
N ILE A 623 -10.15 -9.86 13.72
CA ILE A 623 -9.66 -10.84 12.75
C ILE A 623 -9.19 -10.04 11.53
N PRO A 624 -7.89 -10.04 11.19
CA PRO A 624 -7.37 -9.31 10.04
C PRO A 624 -7.93 -9.86 8.72
N ASN A 625 -8.17 -8.97 7.78
CA ASN A 625 -8.47 -9.35 6.41
C ASN A 625 -7.21 -9.86 5.68
N THR A 626 -7.38 -10.39 4.47
CA THR A 626 -6.29 -10.97 3.68
C THR A 626 -5.22 -9.95 3.31
N ASN A 627 -5.59 -8.70 3.06
CA ASN A 627 -4.66 -7.62 2.75
C ASN A 627 -3.85 -7.20 4.00
N ASN A 628 -4.48 -7.15 5.17
CA ASN A 628 -3.84 -6.87 6.46
C ASN A 628 -2.84 -7.96 6.86
N CYS A 629 -2.89 -9.14 6.24
CA CYS A 629 -1.87 -10.17 6.47
C CYS A 629 -0.51 -9.70 5.96
N ALA A 630 -0.45 -9.00 4.82
CA ALA A 630 0.78 -8.48 4.25
C ALA A 630 1.44 -7.44 5.17
N ASN A 631 0.67 -6.64 5.91
CA ASN A 631 1.22 -5.63 6.83
C ASN A 631 2.18 -6.21 7.89
N CYS A 632 2.01 -7.48 8.29
CA CYS A 632 2.96 -8.18 9.17
C CYS A 632 3.85 -9.18 8.43
N HIS A 633 3.38 -9.75 7.33
CA HIS A 633 4.03 -10.86 6.65
C HIS A 633 4.86 -10.46 5.42
N ASN A 634 4.78 -9.21 4.97
CA ASN A 634 5.58 -8.70 3.87
C ASN A 634 7.05 -8.53 4.30
N PHE A 635 7.95 -9.12 3.52
CA PHE A 635 9.38 -8.92 3.62
C PHE A 635 9.96 -8.92 2.21
N ASN A 636 10.55 -7.81 1.76
CA ASN A 636 10.99 -7.60 0.38
C ASN A 636 9.90 -8.01 -0.64
N GLU A 637 8.67 -7.52 -0.43
CA GLU A 637 7.54 -7.72 -1.35
C GLU A 637 7.04 -9.17 -1.46
N GLU A 638 7.56 -10.08 -0.63
CA GLU A 638 7.07 -11.45 -0.51
C GLU A 638 6.36 -11.66 0.84
N ILE A 639 5.20 -12.34 0.83
CA ILE A 639 4.59 -12.86 2.05
C ILE A 639 5.50 -13.97 2.59
N LEU A 640 5.98 -13.84 3.83
CA LEU A 640 6.75 -14.86 4.54
C LEU A 640 6.11 -15.20 5.89
N PRO A 641 6.20 -16.46 6.36
CA PRO A 641 5.89 -16.78 7.75
C PRO A 641 6.82 -16.01 8.70
N ILE A 642 6.36 -15.72 9.92
CA ILE A 642 7.16 -14.95 10.90
C ILE A 642 7.81 -15.86 11.95
N GLY A 643 7.03 -16.79 12.51
CA GLY A 643 7.39 -17.56 13.71
C GLY A 643 8.40 -18.71 13.56
N PRO A 644 8.42 -19.50 12.46
CA PRO A 644 9.30 -20.68 12.34
C PRO A 644 10.79 -20.34 12.12
N LYS A 645 11.41 -19.73 13.13
CA LYS A 645 12.83 -19.38 13.20
C LYS A 645 13.52 -20.29 14.21
N ALA A 646 14.78 -20.65 13.96
CA ALA A 646 15.55 -21.54 14.82
C ALA A 646 15.50 -21.11 16.30
N ARG A 647 15.77 -19.83 16.56
CA ARG A 647 15.77 -19.25 17.91
C ARG A 647 14.45 -19.30 18.66
N ALA A 648 13.34 -19.30 17.93
CA ALA A 648 11.99 -19.33 18.52
C ALA A 648 11.50 -20.77 18.74
N LEU A 649 12.09 -21.75 18.05
CA LEU A 649 11.73 -23.17 18.12
C LEU A 649 12.67 -23.99 19.01
N ASN A 650 13.86 -23.48 19.33
CA ASN A 650 14.87 -24.19 20.12
C ASN A 650 14.47 -24.33 21.61
N LYS A 651 13.49 -25.20 21.88
CA LYS A 651 13.01 -25.59 23.20
C LYS A 651 12.58 -27.06 23.22
N GLU A 652 12.54 -27.63 24.41
CA GLU A 652 11.87 -28.91 24.66
C GLU A 652 10.36 -28.76 24.49
N TYR A 653 9.74 -29.72 23.83
CA TYR A 653 8.29 -29.84 23.68
C TYR A 653 7.83 -31.26 24.01
N MET A 654 6.67 -31.37 24.65
CA MET A 654 6.08 -32.64 25.04
C MET A 654 5.23 -33.19 23.90
N TYR A 655 5.81 -34.05 23.07
CA TYR A 655 5.07 -34.80 22.04
C TYR A 655 4.49 -36.09 22.61
N ASP A 656 3.56 -36.73 21.88
CA ASP A 656 3.00 -38.05 22.24
C ASP A 656 4.08 -39.14 22.37
N SER A 657 5.18 -39.00 21.63
CA SER A 657 6.34 -39.89 21.71
C SER A 657 7.27 -39.63 22.90
N GLY A 658 7.05 -38.55 23.65
CA GLY A 658 7.90 -38.06 24.74
C GLY A 658 8.47 -36.66 24.50
N SER A 659 9.25 -36.16 25.47
CA SER A 659 9.96 -34.87 25.36
C SER A 659 11.03 -34.94 24.28
N ALA A 660 11.08 -33.91 23.43
CA ALA A 660 12.18 -33.69 22.52
C ALA A 660 12.33 -32.19 22.20
N ASN A 661 13.54 -31.75 21.90
CA ASN A 661 13.77 -30.46 21.27
C ASN A 661 13.03 -30.39 19.92
N GLN A 662 12.32 -29.30 19.64
CA GLN A 662 11.49 -29.22 18.43
C GLN A 662 12.31 -29.31 17.12
N LEU A 663 13.53 -28.76 17.08
CA LEU A 663 14.39 -28.83 15.90
C LEU A 663 14.90 -30.25 15.64
N ASP A 664 15.27 -30.97 16.70
CA ASP A 664 15.65 -32.38 16.62
C ASP A 664 14.45 -33.24 16.22
N HIS A 665 13.27 -32.95 16.76
CA HIS A 665 12.04 -33.63 16.40
C HIS A 665 11.70 -33.44 14.92
N TRP A 666 11.74 -32.21 14.40
CA TRP A 666 11.48 -31.90 12.99
C TRP A 666 12.50 -32.57 12.07
N THR A 667 13.76 -32.65 12.49
CA THR A 667 14.83 -33.36 11.76
C THR A 667 14.57 -34.87 11.75
N ALA A 668 14.18 -35.45 12.89
CA ALA A 668 13.90 -36.88 13.03
C ALA A 668 12.64 -37.32 12.25
N GLN A 669 11.63 -36.46 12.17
CA GLN A 669 10.44 -36.66 11.32
C GLN A 669 10.72 -36.41 9.83
N GLY A 670 11.92 -35.94 9.49
CA GLY A 670 12.35 -35.75 8.12
C GLY A 670 11.70 -34.56 7.44
N ILE A 671 11.23 -33.55 8.17
CA ILE A 671 10.66 -32.30 7.62
C ILE A 671 11.62 -31.11 7.64
N LEU A 672 12.76 -31.21 8.34
CA LEU A 672 13.80 -30.19 8.41
C LEU A 672 15.17 -30.81 8.07
N THR A 673 15.98 -30.09 7.30
CA THR A 673 17.35 -30.49 6.96
C THR A 673 18.35 -29.38 7.21
N GLY A 674 19.59 -29.75 7.51
CA GLY A 674 20.71 -28.81 7.73
C GLY A 674 20.78 -28.17 9.12
N ALA A 675 19.90 -28.54 10.06
CA ALA A 675 19.98 -28.06 11.43
C ALA A 675 21.25 -28.58 12.15
N PRO A 676 21.92 -27.77 12.98
CA PRO A 676 23.02 -28.23 13.82
C PRO A 676 22.58 -29.36 14.76
N THR A 677 23.40 -30.40 14.89
CA THR A 677 23.12 -31.52 15.83
C THR A 677 23.31 -31.13 17.29
N ASP A 678 24.09 -30.08 17.56
CA ASP A 678 24.26 -29.50 18.88
C ASP A 678 23.33 -28.30 19.01
N THR A 679 22.14 -28.54 19.57
CA THR A 679 21.12 -27.50 19.79
C THR A 679 21.58 -26.40 20.75
N GLY A 680 22.61 -26.66 21.57
CA GLY A 680 23.24 -25.64 22.42
C GLY A 680 24.04 -24.60 21.65
N SER A 681 24.33 -24.83 20.36
CA SER A 681 25.00 -23.87 19.47
C SER A 681 24.04 -22.91 18.76
N ILE A 682 22.72 -23.07 18.96
CA ILE A 682 21.68 -22.29 18.32
C ILE A 682 21.20 -21.21 19.30
N ASP A 683 21.28 -19.94 18.89
CA ASP A 683 20.74 -18.82 19.66
C ASP A 683 19.28 -19.08 20.02
N THR A 684 18.85 -18.73 21.23
CA THR A 684 17.52 -19.06 21.73
C THR A 684 16.92 -17.87 22.44
N ILE A 685 15.71 -17.46 22.05
CA ILE A 685 14.98 -16.43 22.77
C ILE A 685 14.30 -17.05 24.00
N PRO A 686 14.47 -16.51 25.22
CA PRO A 686 13.75 -17.03 26.38
C PRO A 686 12.25 -16.69 26.29
N LEU A 687 11.44 -17.34 27.13
CA LEU A 687 10.08 -16.90 27.37
C LEU A 687 10.13 -15.52 28.05
N TRP A 688 9.44 -14.52 27.52
CA TRP A 688 9.44 -13.15 28.05
C TRP A 688 9.07 -13.06 29.53
N GLY A 689 8.21 -13.96 30.02
CA GLY A 689 7.79 -14.07 31.43
C GLY A 689 8.74 -14.86 32.35
N ASP A 690 9.80 -15.47 31.83
CA ASP A 690 10.75 -16.25 32.65
C ASP A 690 11.72 -15.33 33.41
N THR A 691 11.39 -15.01 34.66
CA THR A 691 12.22 -14.13 35.50
C THR A 691 13.59 -14.70 35.88
N MET A 692 13.89 -15.95 35.53
CA MET A 692 15.22 -16.54 35.70
C MET A 692 16.16 -16.27 34.53
N ALA A 693 15.63 -15.89 33.37
CA ALA A 693 16.41 -15.51 32.20
C ALA A 693 16.92 -14.05 32.31
N ASP A 694 17.94 -13.72 31.52
CA ASP A 694 18.50 -12.37 31.46
C ASP A 694 17.45 -11.35 31.00
N LEU A 695 17.47 -10.15 31.61
CA LEU A 695 16.48 -9.10 31.33
C LEU A 695 16.57 -8.60 29.88
N ASP A 696 17.79 -8.43 29.35
CA ASP A 696 18.02 -8.01 27.96
C ASP A 696 17.47 -9.04 26.98
N ASP A 697 17.76 -10.32 27.24
CA ASP A 697 17.29 -11.42 26.39
C ASP A 697 15.76 -11.54 26.37
N ARG A 698 15.10 -11.33 27.52
CA ARG A 698 13.63 -11.34 27.62
C ARG A 698 13.01 -10.17 26.86
N ALA A 699 13.53 -8.96 27.05
CA ALA A 699 13.01 -7.75 26.43
C ALA A 699 13.22 -7.77 24.91
N ARG A 700 14.44 -8.06 24.45
CA ARG A 700 14.77 -8.11 23.01
C ARG A 700 14.13 -9.33 22.33
N GLY A 701 13.99 -10.45 23.04
CA GLY A 701 13.21 -11.59 22.56
C GLY A 701 11.72 -11.28 22.37
N TYR A 702 11.14 -10.46 23.26
CA TYR A 702 9.77 -9.96 23.09
C TYR A 702 9.63 -9.04 21.87
N LEU A 703 10.56 -8.10 21.70
CA LEU A 703 10.58 -7.19 20.54
C LEU A 703 10.82 -7.95 19.22
N ASP A 704 11.66 -8.98 19.21
CA ASP A 704 11.88 -9.85 18.05
C ASP A 704 10.58 -10.59 17.66
N ALA A 705 9.85 -11.13 18.64
CA ALA A 705 8.61 -11.84 18.38
C ALA A 705 7.46 -10.93 17.92
N ASN A 706 7.41 -9.69 18.40
CA ASN A 706 6.24 -8.80 18.24
C ASN A 706 6.45 -7.63 17.27
N CYS A 707 7.68 -7.20 17.01
CA CYS A 707 7.96 -5.94 16.30
C CYS A 707 8.96 -6.11 15.14
N MET A 708 9.95 -6.99 15.26
CA MET A 708 11.04 -7.12 14.28
C MET A 708 10.59 -7.42 12.86
N HIS A 709 9.50 -8.16 12.66
CA HIS A 709 9.02 -8.45 11.30
C HIS A 709 8.63 -7.17 10.53
N CYS A 710 8.25 -6.10 11.22
CA CYS A 710 8.12 -4.77 10.62
C CYS A 710 9.44 -3.99 10.71
N HIS A 711 10.10 -4.05 11.87
CA HIS A 711 11.34 -3.35 12.21
C HIS A 711 12.58 -4.19 11.86
N THR A 712 12.76 -4.45 10.58
CA THR A 712 13.91 -5.13 9.97
C THR A 712 14.14 -4.52 8.59
N PRO A 713 15.36 -4.52 8.03
CA PRO A 713 15.55 -4.14 6.63
C PRO A 713 14.64 -4.97 5.72
N GLY A 714 13.89 -4.33 4.83
CA GLY A 714 12.88 -4.96 3.97
C GLY A 714 11.51 -5.23 4.60
N GLY A 715 11.33 -4.89 5.89
CA GLY A 715 10.05 -5.00 6.59
C GLY A 715 9.18 -3.74 6.45
N ALA A 716 7.90 -3.82 6.83
CA ALA A 716 6.94 -2.73 6.65
C ALA A 716 7.31 -1.41 7.35
N ALA A 717 8.19 -1.43 8.35
CA ALA A 717 8.66 -0.25 9.08
C ALA A 717 10.16 0.06 8.84
N ASP A 718 10.77 -0.46 7.76
CA ASP A 718 12.19 -0.25 7.44
C ASP A 718 12.54 1.25 7.36
N THR A 719 11.67 2.06 6.77
CA THR A 719 11.84 3.52 6.64
C THR A 719 11.95 4.26 7.98
N SER A 720 11.55 3.64 9.10
CA SER A 720 11.76 4.20 10.44
C SER A 720 13.24 4.21 10.85
N GLY A 721 14.07 3.38 10.23
CA GLY A 721 15.45 3.10 10.59
C GLY A 721 15.61 2.41 11.95
N LEU A 722 14.53 1.97 12.59
CA LEU A 722 14.55 1.21 13.83
C LEU A 722 14.50 -0.28 13.51
N PHE A 723 15.54 -1.00 13.92
CA PHE A 723 15.70 -2.43 13.64
C PHE A 723 15.79 -3.24 14.93
N LEU A 724 14.90 -4.22 15.09
CA LEU A 724 14.64 -4.90 16.36
C LEU A 724 15.00 -6.40 16.33
N GLU A 725 15.88 -6.82 15.43
CA GLU A 725 16.33 -8.21 15.36
C GLU A 725 17.09 -8.61 16.63
N TYR A 726 16.74 -9.77 17.20
CA TYR A 726 17.36 -10.28 18.43
C TYR A 726 18.89 -10.43 18.36
N PHE A 727 19.43 -10.69 17.17
CA PHE A 727 20.87 -10.87 16.97
C PHE A 727 21.63 -9.55 16.68
N ARG A 728 20.92 -8.43 16.44
CA ARG A 728 21.54 -7.13 16.16
C ARG A 728 22.03 -6.51 17.48
N PRO A 729 23.32 -6.16 17.62
CA PRO A 729 23.81 -5.52 18.84
C PRO A 729 23.02 -4.26 19.18
N PHE A 730 22.75 -4.03 20.47
CA PHE A 730 22.09 -2.81 20.92
C PHE A 730 22.95 -1.59 20.59
N GLY A 731 22.34 -0.57 20.00
CA GLY A 731 22.98 0.68 19.59
C GLY A 731 22.02 1.59 18.82
N PHE A 732 22.57 2.50 18.02
CA PHE A 732 21.79 3.50 17.26
C PHE A 732 20.70 2.86 16.39
N ASP A 733 21.05 1.84 15.61
CA ASP A 733 20.12 1.12 14.72
C ASP A 733 18.97 0.42 15.47
N THR A 734 19.16 0.08 16.74
CA THR A 734 18.12 -0.53 17.60
C THR A 734 17.40 0.52 18.47
N GLY A 735 17.62 1.82 18.20
CA GLY A 735 16.90 2.92 18.83
C GLY A 735 17.67 3.71 19.90
N GLU A 736 18.93 3.37 20.23
CA GLU A 736 19.68 4.06 21.29
C GLU A 736 19.94 5.53 20.94
N CYS A 737 19.30 6.45 21.67
CA CYS A 737 19.36 7.90 21.43
C CYS A 737 19.11 8.28 19.96
N LYS A 738 18.38 7.44 19.23
CA LYS A 738 18.05 7.66 17.83
C LYS A 738 16.79 8.51 17.74
N LYS A 739 16.82 9.56 16.92
CA LYS A 739 15.61 10.33 16.63
C LYS A 739 14.72 9.57 15.65
N PRO A 740 13.38 9.63 15.81
CA PRO A 740 12.48 8.97 14.89
C PRO A 740 12.56 9.62 13.51
N VAL A 741 12.65 8.80 12.45
CA VAL A 741 12.58 9.28 11.06
C VAL A 741 11.12 9.41 10.61
N ALA A 742 10.28 8.45 11.02
CA ALA A 742 8.90 8.31 10.54
C ALA A 742 7.89 7.98 11.67
N ALA A 743 7.98 8.66 12.83
CA ALA A 743 7.04 8.44 13.93
C ALA A 743 5.79 9.34 13.92
N GLY A 744 5.79 10.44 13.15
CA GLY A 744 4.67 11.39 13.05
C GLY A 744 4.12 11.83 14.43
N GLY A 745 2.79 11.97 14.53
CA GLY A 745 2.10 12.21 15.81
C GLY A 745 2.22 11.05 16.80
N GLY A 746 2.51 9.84 16.32
CA GLY A 746 2.74 8.64 17.14
C GLY A 746 3.96 8.73 18.07
N GLY A 747 4.86 9.69 17.85
CA GLY A 747 5.97 9.98 18.76
C GLY A 747 5.55 10.67 20.07
N GLY A 748 4.31 11.17 20.19
CA GLY A 748 3.81 11.78 21.43
C GLY A 748 4.54 13.04 21.88
N GLY A 749 5.32 13.67 21.00
CA GLY A 749 6.19 14.80 21.34
C GLY A 749 7.51 14.41 22.05
N LEU A 750 7.86 13.12 22.07
CA LEU A 750 9.14 12.62 22.54
C LEU A 750 10.20 12.67 21.43
N ASP A 751 11.47 12.83 21.80
CA ASP A 751 12.55 13.11 20.87
C ASP A 751 13.30 11.86 20.35
N TYR A 752 13.24 10.74 21.08
CA TYR A 752 14.11 9.58 20.82
C TYR A 752 13.38 8.23 20.93
N ASP A 753 13.76 7.28 20.08
CA ASP A 753 13.21 5.92 20.02
C ASP A 753 13.38 5.21 21.38
N ILE A 754 14.61 5.18 21.91
CA ILE A 754 14.95 4.69 23.25
C ILE A 754 15.96 5.66 23.91
N VAL A 755 15.64 6.09 25.13
CA VAL A 755 16.53 6.84 26.02
C VAL A 755 17.04 5.90 27.12
N PRO A 756 18.31 5.45 27.07
CA PRO A 756 18.84 4.55 28.09
C PRO A 756 18.69 5.13 29.50
N GLY A 757 18.09 4.36 30.41
CA GLY A 757 17.81 4.77 31.77
C GLY A 757 16.54 5.61 31.98
N ASP A 758 15.78 5.92 30.92
CA ASP A 758 14.53 6.70 31.00
C ASP A 758 13.45 6.20 30.01
N ALA A 759 12.67 5.20 30.45
CA ALA A 759 11.56 4.67 29.68
C ALA A 759 10.45 5.70 29.42
N ALA A 760 10.25 6.66 30.33
CA ALA A 760 9.22 7.68 30.19
C ALA A 760 9.54 8.69 29.07
N ALA A 761 10.83 8.85 28.74
CA ALA A 761 11.30 9.66 27.63
C ALA A 761 11.44 8.88 26.30
N SER A 762 11.10 7.58 26.27
CA SER A 762 11.32 6.69 25.13
C SER A 762 10.05 6.46 24.29
N ILE A 763 10.12 6.76 22.99
CA ILE A 763 8.98 6.56 22.05
C ILE A 763 8.52 5.10 22.01
N LEU A 764 9.45 4.14 22.00
CA LEU A 764 9.11 2.71 21.92
C LEU A 764 8.17 2.30 23.07
N HIS A 765 8.51 2.68 24.30
CA HIS A 765 7.71 2.39 25.49
C HIS A 765 6.36 3.09 25.43
N TYR A 766 6.33 4.39 25.08
CA TYR A 766 5.10 5.17 24.94
C TYR A 766 4.12 4.55 23.94
N ARG A 767 4.59 4.12 22.76
CA ARG A 767 3.73 3.52 21.73
C ARG A 767 3.21 2.14 22.11
N MET A 768 3.99 1.37 22.87
CA MET A 768 3.55 0.09 23.43
C MET A 768 2.45 0.26 24.49
N ASP A 769 2.47 1.36 25.25
CA ASP A 769 1.51 1.68 26.31
C ASP A 769 0.29 2.50 25.82
N SER A 770 0.09 2.60 24.50
CA SER A 770 -1.09 3.26 23.91
C SER A 770 -2.00 2.28 23.18
N ASN A 771 -3.29 2.59 23.15
CA ASN A 771 -4.30 1.95 22.32
C ASN A 771 -4.91 2.90 21.28
N ASP A 772 -4.46 4.16 21.24
CA ASP A 772 -4.91 5.15 20.25
C ASP A 772 -4.38 4.76 18.87
N THR A 773 -5.25 4.75 17.85
CA THR A 773 -4.95 4.18 16.53
C THR A 773 -3.69 4.77 15.88
N GLU A 774 -3.42 6.07 16.04
CA GLU A 774 -2.25 6.75 15.47
C GLU A 774 -0.95 6.54 16.27
N VAL A 775 -1.03 5.99 17.48
CA VAL A 775 0.11 5.85 18.41
C VAL A 775 0.49 4.39 18.63
N ARG A 776 -0.52 3.53 18.76
CA ARG A 776 -0.44 2.12 19.16
C ARG A 776 0.59 1.33 18.36
N MET A 777 1.50 0.65 19.06
CA MET A 777 2.41 -0.34 18.48
C MET A 777 2.33 -1.70 19.20
N PRO A 778 2.25 -2.84 18.49
CA PRO A 778 2.00 -2.94 17.04
C PRO A 778 0.64 -2.36 16.63
N GLU A 779 0.56 -1.79 15.42
CA GLU A 779 -0.65 -1.12 14.90
C GLU A 779 -1.81 -2.09 14.67
N ILE A 780 -1.49 -3.35 14.36
CA ILE A 780 -2.47 -4.40 14.08
C ILE A 780 -2.21 -5.64 14.96
N GLY A 781 -3.25 -6.43 15.15
CA GLY A 781 -3.18 -7.66 15.96
C GLY A 781 -3.35 -7.44 17.46
N ARG A 782 -3.61 -6.21 17.93
CA ARG A 782 -4.05 -5.95 19.31
C ARG A 782 -5.07 -4.81 19.39
N THR A 783 -5.96 -4.94 20.36
CA THR A 783 -6.93 -3.94 20.81
C THR A 783 -6.80 -3.63 22.30
N VAL A 784 -6.02 -4.43 23.05
CA VAL A 784 -5.64 -4.14 24.44
C VAL A 784 -4.13 -3.96 24.58
N ILE A 785 -3.72 -3.31 25.67
CA ILE A 785 -2.32 -3.16 26.05
C ILE A 785 -1.86 -4.46 26.72
N HIS A 786 -0.69 -4.98 26.32
CA HIS A 786 -0.04 -6.09 27.00
C HIS A 786 0.74 -5.57 28.21
N THR A 787 0.04 -5.38 29.32
CA THR A 787 0.55 -4.63 30.49
C THR A 787 1.87 -5.19 31.04
N GLU A 788 2.02 -6.50 31.05
CA GLU A 788 3.20 -7.18 31.57
C GLU A 788 4.42 -6.99 30.65
N ALA A 789 4.22 -6.91 29.33
CA ALA A 789 5.30 -6.63 28.40
C ALA A 789 5.69 -5.15 28.39
N VAL A 790 4.75 -4.22 28.57
CA VAL A 790 5.07 -2.80 28.77
C VAL A 790 5.97 -2.64 30.00
N ALA A 791 5.61 -3.29 31.13
CA ALA A 791 6.43 -3.29 32.34
C ALA A 791 7.81 -3.94 32.13
N LEU A 792 7.91 -5.00 31.32
CA LEU A 792 9.20 -5.62 30.97
C LEU A 792 10.10 -4.65 30.19
N ILE A 793 9.55 -3.93 29.21
CA ILE A 793 10.32 -2.96 28.41
C ILE A 793 10.68 -1.74 29.26
N GLU A 794 9.80 -1.29 30.14
CA GLU A 794 10.10 -0.25 31.13
C GLU A 794 11.28 -0.65 32.03
N GLU A 795 11.23 -1.85 32.61
CA GLU A 795 12.30 -2.38 33.48
C GLU A 795 13.62 -2.48 32.70
N TRP A 796 13.58 -2.99 31.46
CA TRP A 796 14.74 -3.11 30.60
C TRP A 796 15.39 -1.76 30.31
N ILE A 797 14.64 -0.78 29.80
CA ILE A 797 15.18 0.56 29.48
C ILE A 797 15.72 1.24 30.74
N ASN A 798 14.99 1.21 31.86
CA ASN A 798 15.41 1.85 33.11
C ASN A 798 16.61 1.17 33.78
N SER A 799 16.89 -0.10 33.44
CA SER A 799 18.08 -0.81 33.94
C SER A 799 19.37 -0.45 33.20
N MET A 800 19.27 0.17 32.02
CA MET A 800 20.41 0.56 31.20
C MET A 800 21.23 1.69 31.88
N PRO A 801 22.55 1.74 31.65
CA PRO A 801 23.34 2.90 32.05
C PRO A 801 22.80 4.17 31.38
N ALA A 802 22.44 5.16 32.20
CA ALA A 802 21.90 6.43 31.70
C ALA A 802 22.85 7.09 30.69
N ASN A 803 22.31 7.49 29.54
CA ASN A 803 23.03 8.15 28.46
C ASN A 803 22.37 9.51 28.17
N ASP A 804 23.17 10.58 28.01
CA ASP A 804 22.66 11.91 27.68
C ASP A 804 22.51 12.04 26.16
N CYS A 805 21.30 11.74 25.66
CA CYS A 805 21.00 11.80 24.23
C CYS A 805 21.07 13.23 23.64
N ALA A 806 21.11 14.28 24.47
CA ALA A 806 21.19 15.67 24.01
C ALA A 806 22.62 16.10 23.60
N GLY A 807 23.64 15.26 23.87
CA GLY A 807 25.05 15.56 23.66
C GLY A 807 25.73 14.88 22.47
N ASN A 808 25.03 14.05 21.71
CA ASN A 808 25.55 13.28 20.56
C ASN A 808 25.07 13.81 19.21
#